data_AF-A0AAV5AJN6-F1
#
_entry.id   AF-A0AAV5AJN6-F1
#
_cell.length_a   1.000
_cell.length_b   1.000
_cell.length_c   1.000
_cell.angle_alpha   90.00
_cell.angle_beta   90.00
_cell.angle_gamma   90.00
#
_symmetry.space_group_name_H-M   'P 1'
#
loop_
_entity.id
_entity.type
_entity.pdbx_description
1 polymer ?
#
loop_
_entity_poly.entity_id
_entity_poly.type
_entity_poly.pdbx_seq_one_letter_code
_entity_poly.pdbx_strand_id
1 'polypeptide(L)'
;MPLNWENSFLKGVTAYRVSQFDEALLHFNEAIANGGQRYNVYDSRAATFEKLGQVKNALHDSRKVIELAPTMRQVLDLIAWLQGYIRAAKLFLNSMKYDAAEQVIKMGLSCLPTSPPIRRMELEALQEKISKIRDKQRSSFSKLPVEIVLHIFGYIVETDRLSPILLSLVSTQWRSFVLSKPFYWRHLVLSNRDPVGKAQEWNNRSKSNIQQLVLRRTISSKQLIACFNKLGPCLFKNLRSFHSEIRLSSVFSQLFQSKIVESIEPSFCLDLEELRLSPDRQPTPPRDSDSKLTHIFVPKERRLHTLVVEHTELSWTKMISGLTSLRTVVLRWTNISFTIIDVLRANQQLVNLTLEGDSELVKVPNSPGLPHIELPELTRLELIGPMELVNFISLLNLPALEQLELSGILSKAHTIFAHLPQVPGELRHLHIRNCDFDTKLILPVISALSKLESLTITHHGGDINTIVDLLSRQDETGQLESLHPRLRQVNFSHSPCLTGGSLVRLVKSRLATKDVARIEAVIIDGCPKIDHSVPVWLKSRVEQLEYNNIEGMILLSELSRRRIRSIQKLIRVGRNEVVVVLRVDKEKGYIDLSKRRVSPEDITKCEERFTKSKTVASIMRHVASRTGGVHPVNGEKEGGNIEEEESLETEEERLESLYESIAWPLGKKYGHPYDAFKLALTEPEQVFSDLPNPVPEATIQFLQATIARRLTPQPIKLRADIELTCYQPAGIDAIKKALKAGELYAAVERLERAIEVIQSTIEEQGGELVVKMKPKAVSDTDEQDLAQLMAKAGQENAEVSGDDDDEEEGL
;
A
#
# COMPACT_ATOMS: atom_id res chain seq x y z
N MET A 1 12.83 77.98 -18.26
CA MET A 1 12.11 77.82 -16.98
C MET A 1 12.47 76.46 -16.42
N PRO A 2 12.80 76.31 -15.13
CA PRO A 2 13.18 75.01 -14.59
C PRO A 2 11.99 74.05 -14.64
N LEU A 3 12.21 72.85 -15.17
CA LEU A 3 11.19 71.80 -15.22
C LEU A 3 10.82 71.39 -13.79
N ASN A 4 9.63 71.78 -13.35
CA ASN A 4 9.22 71.67 -11.95
C ASN A 4 8.60 70.29 -11.67
N TRP A 5 9.43 69.24 -11.62
CA TRP A 5 9.02 67.86 -11.32
C TRP A 5 8.42 67.71 -9.91
N GLU A 6 8.76 68.61 -8.97
CA GLU A 6 8.30 68.56 -7.57
C GLU A 6 6.79 68.71 -7.45
N ASN A 7 6.18 69.56 -8.30
CA ASN A 7 4.73 69.75 -8.33
C ASN A 7 4.02 68.46 -8.83
N SER A 8 4.50 67.86 -9.92
CA SER A 8 3.97 66.58 -10.41
C SER A 8 4.18 65.45 -9.41
N PHE A 9 5.31 65.43 -8.71
CA PHE A 9 5.57 64.44 -7.66
C PHE A 9 4.61 64.60 -6.47
N LEU A 10 4.37 65.83 -6.01
CA LEU A 10 3.45 66.09 -4.91
C LEU A 10 2.01 65.67 -5.26
N LYS A 11 1.56 65.97 -6.49
CA LYS A 11 0.27 65.49 -7.01
C LYS A 11 0.17 63.97 -7.06
N GLY A 12 1.25 63.29 -7.46
CA GLY A 12 1.32 61.83 -7.43
C GLY A 12 1.23 61.26 -6.02
N VAL A 13 1.90 61.89 -5.04
CA VAL A 13 1.83 61.49 -3.62
C VAL A 13 0.44 61.73 -3.04
N THR A 14 -0.22 62.84 -3.37
CA THR A 14 -1.60 63.09 -2.92
C THR A 14 -2.58 62.09 -3.51
N ALA A 15 -2.49 61.79 -4.81
CA ALA A 15 -3.33 60.78 -5.45
C ALA A 15 -3.08 59.38 -4.87
N TYR A 16 -1.81 59.05 -4.55
CA TYR A 16 -1.46 57.79 -3.89
C TYR A 16 -2.09 57.68 -2.49
N ARG A 17 -2.11 58.77 -1.70
CA ARG A 17 -2.74 58.80 -0.37
C ARG A 17 -4.26 58.65 -0.44
N VAL A 18 -4.90 59.18 -1.48
CA VAL A 18 -6.34 59.03 -1.74
C VAL A 18 -6.67 57.68 -2.41
N SER A 19 -5.69 56.76 -2.50
CA SER A 19 -5.84 55.43 -3.14
C SER A 19 -6.20 55.46 -4.64
N GLN A 20 -6.00 56.59 -5.30
CA GLN A 20 -6.17 56.74 -6.76
C GLN A 20 -4.86 56.35 -7.46
N PHE A 21 -4.58 55.04 -7.53
CA PHE A 21 -3.29 54.53 -7.98
C PHE A 21 -3.01 54.77 -9.47
N ASP A 22 -4.02 54.74 -10.34
CA ASP A 22 -3.85 55.02 -11.77
C ASP A 22 -3.50 56.49 -12.03
N GLU A 23 -4.14 57.43 -11.31
CA GLU A 23 -3.85 58.87 -11.37
C GLU A 23 -2.49 59.19 -10.74
N ALA A 24 -2.14 58.53 -9.63
CA ALA A 24 -0.82 58.63 -9.01
C ALA A 24 0.28 58.22 -9.99
N LEU A 25 0.08 57.14 -10.75
CA LEU A 25 1.03 56.64 -11.74
C LEU A 25 1.22 57.62 -12.90
N LEU A 26 0.15 58.26 -13.38
CA LEU A 26 0.24 59.31 -14.41
C LEU A 26 1.12 60.46 -13.93
N HIS A 27 0.88 60.97 -12.72
CA HIS A 27 1.65 62.06 -12.14
C HIS A 27 3.11 61.68 -11.82
N PHE A 28 3.37 60.44 -11.41
CA PHE A 28 4.76 59.95 -11.25
C PHE A 28 5.49 59.83 -12.59
N ASN A 29 4.81 59.44 -13.68
CA ASN A 29 5.41 59.44 -15.02
C ASN A 29 5.69 60.85 -15.53
N GLU A 30 4.77 61.80 -15.30
CA GLU A 30 4.97 63.22 -15.58
C GLU A 30 6.15 63.80 -14.80
N ALA A 31 6.30 63.43 -13.53
CA ALA A 31 7.44 63.85 -12.71
C ALA A 31 8.78 63.38 -13.30
N ILE A 32 8.84 62.15 -13.81
CA ILE A 32 10.05 61.60 -14.46
C ILE A 32 10.31 62.32 -15.80
N ALA A 33 9.27 62.56 -16.61
CA ALA A 33 9.38 63.29 -17.87
C ALA A 33 9.87 64.74 -17.66
N ASN A 34 9.49 65.36 -16.55
CA ASN A 34 9.92 66.70 -16.13
C ASN A 34 11.30 66.70 -15.42
N GLY A 35 12.10 65.65 -15.55
CA GLY A 35 13.47 65.59 -15.02
C GLY A 35 13.60 65.07 -13.58
N GLY A 36 12.52 64.56 -12.99
CA GLY A 36 12.49 63.96 -11.64
C GLY A 36 13.10 62.56 -11.56
N GLN A 37 14.29 62.34 -12.13
CA GLN A 37 15.02 61.06 -12.07
C GLN A 37 15.69 60.84 -10.70
N ARG A 38 14.92 60.92 -9.62
CA ARG A 38 15.39 60.73 -8.25
C ARG A 38 14.86 59.42 -7.66
N TYR A 39 15.57 58.86 -6.68
CA TYR A 39 15.21 57.59 -6.06
C TYR A 39 13.80 57.61 -5.44
N ASN A 40 13.37 58.74 -4.86
CA ASN A 40 12.06 58.88 -4.20
C ASN A 40 10.89 58.79 -5.20
N VAL A 41 11.09 59.29 -6.43
CA VAL A 41 10.09 59.20 -7.50
C VAL A 41 9.96 57.76 -7.98
N TYR A 42 11.08 57.07 -8.24
CA TYR A 42 11.07 55.65 -8.61
C TYR A 42 10.56 54.75 -7.48
N ASP A 43 10.87 55.04 -6.22
CA ASP A 43 10.35 54.29 -5.08
C ASP A 43 8.82 54.44 -4.98
N SER A 44 8.31 55.68 -5.04
CA SER A 44 6.87 55.97 -4.97
C SER A 44 6.11 55.34 -6.14
N ARG A 45 6.70 55.33 -7.34
CA ARG A 45 6.14 54.65 -8.51
C ARG A 45 6.19 53.12 -8.37
N ALA A 46 7.27 52.57 -7.79
CA ALA A 46 7.34 51.13 -7.48
C ALA A 46 6.26 50.70 -6.48
N ALA A 47 5.98 51.51 -5.45
CA ALA A 47 4.87 51.26 -4.51
C ALA A 47 3.51 51.31 -5.21
N THR A 48 3.33 52.23 -6.14
CA THR A 48 2.10 52.34 -6.94
C THR A 48 1.91 51.12 -7.84
N PHE A 49 2.97 50.68 -8.52
CA PHE A 49 2.96 49.45 -9.32
C PHE A 49 2.71 48.19 -8.48
N GLU A 50 3.21 48.14 -7.24
CA GLU A 50 2.91 47.07 -6.30
C GLU A 50 1.41 47.01 -5.98
N LYS A 51 0.78 48.15 -5.69
CA LYS A 51 -0.67 48.24 -5.43
C LYS A 51 -1.53 47.90 -6.65
N LEU A 52 -1.07 48.25 -7.85
CA LEU A 52 -1.72 47.90 -9.12
C LEU A 52 -1.45 46.44 -9.58
N GLY A 53 -0.72 45.64 -8.80
CA GLY A 53 -0.39 44.25 -9.14
C GLY A 53 0.63 44.10 -10.28
N GLN A 54 1.25 45.19 -10.74
CA GLN A 54 2.24 45.20 -11.82
C GLN A 54 3.65 44.89 -11.31
N VAL A 55 3.86 43.66 -10.81
CA VAL A 55 5.10 43.23 -10.13
C VAL A 55 6.37 43.43 -10.99
N LYS A 56 6.29 43.21 -12.31
CA LYS A 56 7.46 43.37 -13.20
C LYS A 56 7.96 44.81 -13.27
N ASN A 57 7.03 45.77 -13.34
CA ASN A 57 7.34 47.20 -13.39
C ASN A 57 7.82 47.68 -12.02
N ALA A 58 7.21 47.20 -10.93
CA ALA A 58 7.65 47.49 -9.56
C ALA A 58 9.08 46.99 -9.29
N LEU A 59 9.46 45.81 -9.78
CA LEU A 59 10.83 45.28 -9.68
C LEU A 59 11.83 46.07 -10.52
N HIS A 60 11.43 46.54 -11.71
CA HIS A 60 12.27 47.40 -12.55
C HIS A 60 12.59 48.72 -11.83
N ASP A 61 11.58 49.36 -11.25
CA ASP A 61 11.75 50.60 -10.50
C ASP A 61 12.53 50.38 -9.20
N SER A 62 12.29 49.27 -8.49
CA SER A 62 13.09 48.90 -7.31
C SER A 62 14.58 48.72 -7.65
N ARG A 63 14.88 48.15 -8.83
CA ARG A 63 16.24 48.06 -9.35
C ARG A 63 16.81 49.44 -9.71
N LYS A 64 16.00 50.33 -10.31
CA LYS A 64 16.42 51.71 -10.59
C LYS A 64 16.75 52.50 -9.32
N VAL A 65 16.00 52.29 -8.25
CA VAL A 65 16.31 52.84 -6.91
C VAL A 65 17.68 52.34 -6.43
N ILE A 66 17.98 51.05 -6.60
CA ILE A 66 19.28 50.45 -6.23
C ILE A 66 20.42 51.02 -7.08
N GLU A 67 20.19 51.27 -8.38
CA GLU A 67 21.18 51.81 -9.33
C GLU A 67 21.48 53.30 -9.10
N LEU A 68 20.49 54.10 -8.67
CA LEU A 68 20.61 55.56 -8.49
C LEU A 68 21.17 55.97 -7.11
N ALA A 69 21.13 55.08 -6.12
CA ALA A 69 21.62 55.37 -4.77
C ALA A 69 23.14 55.64 -4.66
N PRO A 70 24.07 54.89 -5.31
CA PRO A 70 25.51 55.10 -5.12
C PRO A 70 26.08 56.38 -5.77
N THR A 71 25.29 57.14 -6.52
CA THR A 71 25.72 58.40 -7.16
C THR A 71 25.57 59.63 -6.26
N MET A 72 24.95 59.52 -5.08
CA MET A 72 24.79 60.62 -4.12
C MET A 72 25.61 60.34 -2.85
N ARG A 73 26.18 61.39 -2.23
CA ARG A 73 27.34 61.30 -1.32
C ARG A 73 26.98 61.52 0.17
N GLN A 74 25.82 61.07 0.65
CA GLN A 74 25.29 61.33 2.00
C GLN A 74 24.61 60.13 2.68
N VAL A 75 24.37 60.22 4.00
CA VAL A 75 23.73 59.18 4.84
C VAL A 75 22.30 58.83 4.37
N LEU A 76 21.58 59.79 3.79
CA LEU A 76 20.25 59.58 3.19
C LEU A 76 20.28 58.57 2.02
N ASP A 77 21.41 58.42 1.35
CA ASP A 77 21.54 57.54 0.17
C ASP A 77 21.57 56.07 0.57
N LEU A 78 22.09 55.76 1.77
CA LEU A 78 22.08 54.42 2.35
C LEU A 78 20.66 53.95 2.69
N ILE A 79 19.80 54.87 3.15
CA ILE A 79 18.40 54.60 3.50
C ILE A 79 17.59 54.30 2.24
N ALA A 80 17.78 55.11 1.19
CA ALA A 80 17.16 54.91 -0.11
C ALA A 80 17.59 53.58 -0.76
N TRP A 81 18.87 53.24 -0.63
CA TRP A 81 19.41 51.99 -1.17
C TRP A 81 18.78 50.76 -0.52
N LEU A 82 18.68 50.77 0.82
CA LEU A 82 18.04 49.72 1.61
C LEU A 82 16.56 49.54 1.27
N GLN A 83 15.86 50.64 1.04
CA GLN A 83 14.45 50.63 0.67
C GLN A 83 14.23 49.86 -0.65
N GLY A 84 15.11 50.03 -1.63
CA GLY A 84 15.06 49.28 -2.89
C GLY A 84 15.23 47.77 -2.71
N TYR A 85 16.19 47.34 -1.87
CA TYR A 85 16.38 45.91 -1.54
C TYR A 85 15.20 45.33 -0.76
N ILE A 86 14.67 46.06 0.22
CA ILE A 86 13.51 45.64 1.03
C ILE A 86 12.28 45.46 0.13
N ARG A 87 12.01 46.43 -0.76
CA ARG A 87 10.87 46.36 -1.67
C ARG A 87 11.02 45.22 -2.67
N ALA A 88 12.20 45.03 -3.26
CA ALA A 88 12.47 43.89 -4.12
C ALA A 88 12.29 42.55 -3.39
N ALA A 89 12.78 42.43 -2.15
CA ALA A 89 12.60 41.22 -1.34
C ALA A 89 11.13 40.94 -1.01
N LYS A 90 10.34 41.97 -0.65
CA LYS A 90 8.89 41.86 -0.43
C LYS A 90 8.15 41.45 -1.69
N LEU A 91 8.47 42.05 -2.84
CA LEU A 91 7.88 41.69 -4.13
C LEU A 91 8.18 40.22 -4.52
N PHE A 92 9.40 39.74 -4.29
CA PHE A 92 9.75 38.32 -4.52
C PHE A 92 9.05 37.37 -3.57
N LEU A 93 8.87 37.77 -2.29
CA LEU A 93 8.13 37.00 -1.29
C LEU A 93 6.65 36.88 -1.65
N ASN A 94 6.01 37.99 -2.05
CA ASN A 94 4.62 38.01 -2.52
C ASN A 94 4.44 37.21 -3.83
N SER A 95 5.49 37.10 -4.64
CA SER A 95 5.50 36.31 -5.87
C SER A 95 5.90 34.83 -5.67
N MET A 96 6.03 34.36 -4.42
CA MET A 96 6.47 33.00 -4.05
C MET A 96 7.87 32.60 -4.58
N LYS A 97 8.74 33.56 -4.89
CA LYS A 97 10.11 33.32 -5.39
C LYS A 97 11.14 33.46 -4.25
N TYR A 98 11.15 32.49 -3.34
CA TYR A 98 11.93 32.55 -2.10
C TYR A 98 13.45 32.60 -2.32
N ASP A 99 13.99 31.89 -3.31
CA ASP A 99 15.44 31.90 -3.59
C ASP A 99 15.91 33.28 -4.09
N ALA A 100 15.12 33.92 -4.95
CA ALA A 100 15.41 35.28 -5.42
C ALA A 100 15.30 36.30 -4.28
N ALA A 101 14.30 36.16 -3.40
CA ALA A 101 14.17 36.99 -2.21
C ALA A 101 15.38 36.84 -1.27
N GLU A 102 15.84 35.61 -1.02
CA GLU A 102 17.01 35.34 -0.17
C GLU A 102 18.30 35.93 -0.78
N GLN A 103 18.47 35.84 -2.10
CA GLN A 103 19.62 36.42 -2.77
C GLN A 103 19.62 37.95 -2.67
N VAL A 104 18.47 38.60 -2.86
CA VAL A 104 18.32 40.06 -2.73
C VAL A 104 18.57 40.51 -1.29
N ILE A 105 18.08 39.77 -0.29
CA ILE A 105 18.34 40.06 1.13
C ILE A 105 19.82 39.89 1.47
N LYS A 106 20.46 38.81 0.99
CA LYS A 106 21.90 38.58 1.18
C LYS A 106 22.74 39.68 0.55
N MET A 107 22.41 40.10 -0.66
CA MET A 107 23.06 41.23 -1.33
C MET A 107 22.90 42.51 -0.50
N GLY A 108 21.67 42.83 -0.09
CA GLY A 108 21.39 43.97 0.78
C GLY A 108 22.18 43.96 2.09
N LEU A 109 22.27 42.82 2.77
CA LEU A 109 23.02 42.66 4.02
C LEU A 109 24.54 42.70 3.85
N SER A 110 25.05 42.17 2.72
CA SER A 110 26.49 42.14 2.40
C SER A 110 27.07 43.52 2.04
N CYS A 111 26.21 44.45 1.64
CA CYS A 111 26.60 45.76 1.14
C CYS A 111 26.68 46.85 2.23
N LEU A 112 26.59 46.52 3.53
CA LEU A 112 26.33 47.53 4.59
C LEU A 112 27.42 47.64 5.69
N PRO A 113 27.73 48.87 6.14
CA PRO A 113 28.27 49.16 7.48
C PRO A 113 27.17 49.11 8.57
N THR A 114 27.59 49.05 9.84
CA THR A 114 26.81 48.66 11.05
C THR A 114 25.63 49.59 11.47
N SER A 115 25.26 50.61 10.69
CA SER A 115 24.15 51.54 11.02
C SER A 115 23.56 52.14 9.72
N PRO A 116 22.23 52.31 9.56
CA PRO A 116 21.17 52.40 10.57
C PRO A 116 20.45 51.07 10.93
N PRO A 117 20.05 50.88 12.20
CA PRO A 117 19.57 49.60 12.72
C PRO A 117 18.18 49.18 12.20
N ILE A 118 17.24 50.11 12.01
CA ILE A 118 15.82 49.80 11.74
C ILE A 118 15.63 49.04 10.43
N ARG A 119 16.23 49.51 9.33
CA ARG A 119 16.08 48.90 8.00
C ARG A 119 16.83 47.58 7.86
N ARG A 120 17.92 47.42 8.61
CA ARG A 120 18.64 46.14 8.72
C ARG A 120 17.80 45.11 9.46
N MET A 121 17.16 45.50 10.58
CA MET A 121 16.22 44.64 11.30
C MET A 121 15.06 44.20 10.41
N GLU A 122 14.53 45.06 9.54
CA GLU A 122 13.51 44.66 8.56
C GLU A 122 13.98 43.57 7.59
N LEU A 123 15.22 43.66 7.08
CA LEU A 123 15.80 42.64 6.20
C LEU A 123 16.07 41.32 6.95
N GLU A 124 16.56 41.39 8.19
CA GLU A 124 16.77 40.22 9.06
C GLU A 124 15.43 39.55 9.43
N ALA A 125 14.38 40.32 9.69
CA ALA A 125 13.03 39.79 9.92
C ALA A 125 12.45 39.12 8.67
N LEU A 126 12.68 39.68 7.48
CA LEU A 126 12.30 39.03 6.21
C LEU A 126 13.08 37.72 5.99
N GLN A 127 14.36 37.69 6.38
CA GLN A 127 15.19 36.48 6.33
C GLN A 127 14.65 35.38 7.26
N GLU A 128 14.26 35.73 8.48
CA GLU A 128 13.66 34.79 9.44
C GLU A 128 12.27 34.30 8.97
N LYS A 129 11.49 35.16 8.31
CA LYS A 129 10.21 34.75 7.72
C LYS A 129 10.42 33.72 6.61
N ILE A 130 11.42 33.90 5.74
CA ILE A 130 11.76 32.94 4.68
C ILE A 130 12.27 31.62 5.28
N SER A 131 13.11 31.66 6.33
CA SER A 131 13.60 30.44 6.97
C SER A 131 12.47 29.61 7.61
N LYS A 132 11.53 30.25 8.31
CA LYS A 132 10.34 29.58 8.88
C LYS A 132 9.43 28.96 7.82
N ILE A 133 9.21 29.65 6.71
CA ILE A 133 8.43 29.10 5.57
C ILE A 133 9.15 27.87 5.00
N ARG A 134 10.48 27.93 4.88
CA ARG A 134 11.29 26.83 4.34
C ARG A 134 11.37 25.63 5.28
N ASP A 135 11.42 25.85 6.59
CA ASP A 135 11.39 24.78 7.58
C ASP A 135 10.02 24.08 7.62
N LYS A 136 8.92 24.81 7.38
CA LYS A 136 7.60 24.20 7.16
C LYS A 136 7.52 23.39 5.84
N GLN A 137 8.31 23.77 4.83
CA GLN A 137 8.39 23.09 3.53
C GLN A 137 9.43 21.95 3.49
N ARG A 138 10.27 21.77 4.53
CA ARG A 138 11.22 20.63 4.58
C ARG A 138 10.46 19.31 4.66
N SER A 139 10.77 18.41 3.74
CA SER A 139 10.12 17.11 3.56
C SER A 139 10.10 16.27 4.84
N SER A 140 9.00 15.56 5.09
CA SER A 140 8.78 14.65 6.24
C SER A 140 9.93 13.66 6.50
N PHE A 141 10.75 13.37 5.50
CA PHE A 141 11.91 12.48 5.58
C PHE A 141 12.97 12.93 6.60
N SER A 142 13.22 14.23 6.75
CA SER A 142 14.23 14.74 7.68
C SER A 142 13.79 14.72 9.14
N LYS A 143 12.54 14.30 9.42
CA LYS A 143 12.00 14.15 10.78
C LYS A 143 12.16 12.74 11.34
N LEU A 144 12.53 11.76 10.50
CA LEU A 144 12.66 10.36 10.92
C LEU A 144 14.08 10.05 11.43
N PRO A 145 14.22 9.24 12.50
CA PRO A 145 15.52 8.70 12.91
C PRO A 145 16.16 7.89 11.79
N VAL A 146 17.49 7.97 11.70
CA VAL A 146 18.28 7.33 10.63
C VAL A 146 18.11 5.81 10.66
N GLU A 147 17.95 5.22 11.84
CA GLU A 147 17.75 3.79 12.08
C GLU A 147 16.43 3.31 11.46
N ILE A 148 15.36 4.09 11.61
CA ILE A 148 14.04 3.76 11.05
C ILE A 148 14.08 3.83 9.53
N VAL A 149 14.71 4.87 8.98
CA VAL A 149 14.92 4.98 7.53
C VAL A 149 15.78 3.82 7.02
N LEU A 150 16.82 3.43 7.77
CA LEU A 150 17.68 2.31 7.42
C LEU A 150 16.88 1.00 7.30
N HIS A 151 16.01 0.71 8.26
CA HIS A 151 15.16 -0.47 8.27
C HIS A 151 14.11 -0.46 7.17
N ILE A 152 13.39 0.66 6.98
CA ILE A 152 12.37 0.77 5.93
C ILE A 152 13.00 0.56 4.56
N PHE A 153 14.09 1.27 4.25
CA PHE A 153 14.77 1.12 2.97
C PHE A 153 15.44 -0.24 2.85
N GLY A 154 15.95 -0.80 3.95
CA GLY A 154 16.49 -2.16 4.00
C GLY A 154 15.46 -3.20 3.54
N TYR A 155 14.25 -3.15 4.11
CA TYR A 155 13.16 -4.05 3.74
C TYR A 155 12.78 -3.92 2.25
N ILE A 156 12.69 -2.68 1.74
CA ILE A 156 12.38 -2.44 0.32
C ILE A 156 13.48 -3.02 -0.58
N VAL A 157 14.75 -2.80 -0.25
CA VAL A 157 15.88 -3.30 -1.04
C VAL A 157 16.01 -4.83 -1.00
N GLU A 158 15.61 -5.46 0.11
CA GLU A 158 15.53 -6.92 0.23
C GLU A 158 14.41 -7.50 -0.66
N THR A 159 13.26 -6.83 -0.73
CA THR A 159 12.14 -7.27 -1.58
C THR A 159 12.38 -7.04 -3.08
N ASP A 160 12.95 -5.90 -3.47
CA ASP A 160 13.25 -5.57 -4.86
C ASP A 160 14.68 -5.07 -5.06
N ARG A 161 15.44 -5.84 -5.84
CA ARG A 161 16.89 -5.65 -6.08
C ARG A 161 17.22 -4.38 -6.88
N LEU A 162 16.23 -3.72 -7.52
CA LEU A 162 16.42 -2.46 -8.25
C LEU A 162 16.01 -1.23 -7.45
N SER A 163 15.39 -1.43 -6.29
CA SER A 163 14.87 -0.36 -5.44
C SER A 163 15.89 0.68 -4.95
N PRO A 164 17.20 0.40 -4.75
CA PRO A 164 18.16 1.45 -4.41
C PRO A 164 18.22 2.58 -5.44
N ILE A 165 18.01 2.27 -6.73
CA ILE A 165 17.92 3.29 -7.78
C ILE A 165 16.63 4.09 -7.62
N LEU A 166 15.49 3.41 -7.45
CA LEU A 166 14.17 4.06 -7.32
C LEU A 166 14.12 5.00 -6.12
N LEU A 167 14.63 4.56 -4.96
CA LEU A 167 14.74 5.38 -3.75
C LEU A 167 15.61 6.62 -4.00
N SER A 168 16.67 6.49 -4.82
CA SER A 168 17.57 7.61 -5.15
C SER A 168 16.98 8.64 -6.14
N LEU A 169 15.79 8.38 -6.69
CA LEU A 169 15.10 9.27 -7.64
C LEU A 169 13.98 10.10 -6.99
N VAL A 170 13.62 9.81 -5.73
CA VAL A 170 12.48 10.45 -5.04
C VAL A 170 12.79 11.91 -4.66
N SER A 171 13.92 12.15 -4.01
CA SER A 171 14.35 13.49 -3.62
C SER A 171 15.88 13.57 -3.49
N THR A 172 16.42 14.79 -3.44
CA THR A 172 17.86 15.03 -3.23
C THR A 172 18.34 14.47 -1.89
N GLN A 173 17.50 14.53 -0.84
CA GLN A 173 17.81 13.98 0.48
C GLN A 173 17.84 12.45 0.49
N TRP A 174 16.85 11.81 -0.13
CA TRP A 174 16.82 10.34 -0.27
C TRP A 174 18.02 9.84 -1.06
N ARG A 175 18.33 10.54 -2.15
CA ARG A 175 19.51 10.27 -2.97
C ARG A 175 20.80 10.32 -2.17
N SER A 176 21.03 11.39 -1.42
CA SER A 176 22.23 11.53 -0.58
C SER A 176 22.32 10.40 0.45
N PHE A 177 21.21 10.08 1.11
CA PHE A 177 21.14 9.02 2.11
C PHE A 177 21.47 7.64 1.52
N VAL A 178 20.77 7.22 0.46
CA VAL A 178 20.95 5.90 -0.17
C VAL A 178 22.36 5.74 -0.75
N LEU A 179 22.92 6.79 -1.35
CA LEU A 179 24.29 6.76 -1.89
C LEU A 179 25.36 6.68 -0.80
N SER A 180 25.10 7.22 0.39
CA SER A 180 26.05 7.20 1.52
C SER A 180 26.21 5.82 2.18
N LYS A 181 25.26 4.89 1.96
CA LYS A 181 25.19 3.61 2.67
C LYS A 181 25.55 2.44 1.75
N PRO A 182 26.73 1.81 1.91
CA PRO A 182 27.17 0.71 1.07
C PRO A 182 26.30 -0.55 1.15
N PHE A 183 25.57 -0.74 2.26
CA PHE A 183 24.71 -1.91 2.50
C PHE A 183 23.67 -2.12 1.39
N TYR A 184 23.09 -1.05 0.85
CA TYR A 184 22.08 -1.13 -0.21
C TYR A 184 22.62 -1.57 -1.57
N TRP A 185 23.94 -1.54 -1.76
CA TRP A 185 24.60 -1.80 -3.05
C TRP A 185 25.28 -3.18 -3.11
N ARG A 186 25.07 -4.04 -2.11
CA ARG A 186 25.65 -5.40 -2.05
C ARG A 186 25.04 -6.39 -3.06
N HIS A 187 23.91 -6.02 -3.64
CA HIS A 187 23.13 -6.82 -4.59
C HIS A 187 23.32 -6.28 -6.01
N LEU A 188 24.07 -7.00 -6.85
CA LEU A 188 24.35 -6.61 -8.22
C LEU A 188 23.59 -7.51 -9.21
N VAL A 189 22.73 -6.90 -10.02
CA VAL A 189 22.05 -7.57 -11.15
C VAL A 189 22.57 -7.00 -12.47
N LEU A 190 23.22 -7.83 -13.28
CA LEU A 190 23.73 -7.45 -14.60
C LEU A 190 22.77 -7.89 -15.70
N SER A 191 22.47 -6.96 -16.62
CA SER A 191 21.54 -7.12 -17.75
C SER A 191 22.04 -6.33 -18.96
N ASN A 192 21.34 -6.33 -20.09
CA ASN A 192 21.82 -5.68 -21.32
C ASN A 192 22.01 -4.15 -21.22
N ARG A 193 21.28 -3.47 -20.33
CA ARG A 193 21.33 -1.99 -20.24
C ARG A 193 22.55 -1.54 -19.43
N ASP A 194 23.58 -1.09 -20.15
CA ASP A 194 24.88 -0.62 -19.63
C ASP A 194 25.44 -1.45 -18.45
N PRO A 195 25.72 -2.74 -18.68
CA PRO A 195 26.20 -3.62 -17.61
C PRO A 195 27.57 -3.21 -17.06
N VAL A 196 28.44 -2.67 -17.92
CA VAL A 196 29.81 -2.30 -17.54
C VAL A 196 29.81 -1.06 -16.64
N GLY A 197 29.06 -0.02 -17.00
CA GLY A 197 28.89 1.16 -16.16
C GLY A 197 28.22 0.80 -14.83
N LYS A 198 27.19 -0.05 -14.88
CA LYS A 198 26.51 -0.55 -13.68
C LYS A 198 27.45 -1.32 -12.75
N ALA A 199 28.25 -2.24 -13.30
CA ALA A 199 29.22 -3.03 -12.53
C ALA A 199 30.24 -2.13 -11.82
N GLN A 200 30.79 -1.15 -12.52
CA GLN A 200 31.75 -0.19 -11.95
C GLN A 200 31.12 0.64 -10.83
N GLU A 201 29.92 1.18 -11.05
CA GLU A 201 29.25 2.03 -10.07
C GLU A 201 28.81 1.25 -8.81
N TRP A 202 28.33 0.02 -8.98
CA TRP A 202 28.01 -0.87 -7.85
C TRP A 202 29.27 -1.26 -7.07
N ASN A 203 30.38 -1.52 -7.76
CA ASN A 203 31.64 -1.84 -7.08
C ASN A 203 32.12 -0.68 -6.21
N ASN A 204 32.06 0.54 -6.77
CA ASN A 204 32.42 1.77 -6.06
C ASN A 204 31.52 2.03 -4.84
N ARG A 205 30.19 1.91 -5.02
CA ARG A 205 29.21 2.19 -3.96
C ARG A 205 29.20 1.13 -2.85
N SER A 206 29.41 -0.13 -3.20
CA SER A 206 29.51 -1.23 -2.24
C SER A 206 30.88 -1.30 -1.54
N LYS A 207 31.86 -0.50 -1.97
CA LYS A 207 33.27 -0.58 -1.54
C LYS A 207 33.86 -1.99 -1.77
N SER A 208 33.61 -2.55 -2.95
CA SER A 208 34.05 -3.90 -3.34
C SER A 208 33.53 -5.04 -2.46
N ASN A 209 32.36 -4.84 -1.83
CA ASN A 209 31.70 -5.82 -0.97
C ASN A 209 30.35 -6.24 -1.56
N ILE A 210 30.39 -6.85 -2.74
CA ILE A 210 29.21 -7.42 -3.38
C ILE A 210 29.01 -8.83 -2.81
N GLN A 211 27.83 -9.06 -2.24
CA GLN A 211 27.46 -10.33 -1.60
C GLN A 211 26.57 -11.19 -2.50
N GLN A 212 25.78 -10.56 -3.38
CA GLN A 212 24.93 -11.28 -4.33
C GLN A 212 25.17 -10.77 -5.75
N LEU A 213 25.39 -11.70 -6.68
CA LEU A 213 25.57 -11.40 -8.10
C LEU A 213 24.60 -12.23 -8.95
N VAL A 214 23.80 -11.53 -9.76
CA VAL A 214 22.80 -12.12 -10.65
C VAL A 214 23.11 -11.72 -12.09
N LEU A 215 23.36 -12.70 -12.95
CA LEU A 215 23.63 -12.51 -14.37
C LEU A 215 22.38 -12.90 -15.17
N ARG A 216 21.71 -11.91 -15.77
CA ARG A 216 20.49 -12.13 -16.57
C ARG A 216 20.82 -12.52 -17.99
N ARG A 217 19.99 -13.35 -18.62
CA ARG A 217 20.13 -13.86 -20.01
C ARG A 217 20.50 -12.83 -21.09
N THR A 218 20.19 -11.56 -20.86
CA THR A 218 20.34 -10.48 -21.84
C THR A 218 21.75 -9.92 -21.99
N ILE A 219 22.70 -10.24 -21.08
CA ILE A 219 24.09 -9.75 -21.18
C ILE A 219 24.93 -10.64 -22.10
N SER A 220 25.67 -10.03 -23.02
CA SER A 220 26.58 -10.77 -23.91
C SER A 220 27.87 -11.21 -23.19
N SER A 221 28.49 -12.29 -23.68
CA SER A 221 29.78 -12.78 -23.15
C SER A 221 30.88 -11.71 -23.13
N LYS A 222 30.98 -10.89 -24.18
CA LYS A 222 31.95 -9.78 -24.26
C LYS A 222 31.72 -8.71 -23.19
N GLN A 223 30.47 -8.29 -22.98
CA GLN A 223 30.12 -7.33 -21.94
C GLN A 223 30.38 -7.90 -20.55
N LEU A 224 30.12 -9.18 -20.35
CA LEU A 224 30.28 -9.87 -19.08
C LEU A 224 31.77 -9.99 -18.68
N ILE A 225 32.66 -10.26 -19.64
CA ILE A 225 34.12 -10.18 -19.44
C ILE A 225 34.53 -8.77 -19.01
N ALA A 226 34.05 -7.74 -19.71
CA ALA A 226 34.34 -6.35 -19.34
C ALA A 226 33.80 -5.98 -17.95
N CYS A 227 32.65 -6.52 -17.53
CA CYS A 227 32.11 -6.33 -16.19
C CYS A 227 33.00 -6.95 -15.11
N PHE A 228 33.44 -8.20 -15.30
CA PHE A 228 34.33 -8.86 -14.35
C PHE A 228 35.66 -8.12 -14.20
N ASN A 229 36.20 -7.56 -15.29
CA ASN A 229 37.39 -6.71 -15.24
C ASN A 229 37.18 -5.45 -14.37
N LYS A 230 35.96 -4.87 -14.34
CA LYS A 230 35.63 -3.72 -13.49
C LYS A 230 35.34 -4.08 -12.03
N LEU A 231 34.81 -5.27 -11.78
CA LEU A 231 34.51 -5.76 -10.43
C LEU A 231 35.79 -6.18 -9.69
N GLY A 232 36.78 -6.69 -10.43
CA GLY A 232 38.07 -7.10 -9.89
C GLY A 232 38.02 -8.43 -9.12
N PRO A 233 39.19 -8.92 -8.64
CA PRO A 233 39.32 -10.26 -8.06
C PRO A 233 38.65 -10.40 -6.69
N CYS A 234 38.49 -9.30 -5.94
CA CYS A 234 37.89 -9.30 -4.60
C CYS A 234 36.38 -9.63 -4.60
N LEU A 235 35.73 -9.58 -5.77
CA LEU A 235 34.32 -9.93 -5.93
C LEU A 235 34.01 -11.30 -5.33
N PHE A 236 34.80 -12.31 -5.70
CA PHE A 236 34.53 -13.70 -5.36
C PHE A 236 34.84 -14.04 -3.89
N LYS A 237 35.65 -13.22 -3.22
CA LYS A 237 35.95 -13.40 -1.79
C LYS A 237 34.76 -13.08 -0.88
N ASN A 238 33.93 -12.12 -1.27
CA ASN A 238 32.82 -11.62 -0.45
C ASN A 238 31.45 -12.16 -0.91
N LEU A 239 31.43 -12.89 -2.03
CA LEU A 239 30.21 -13.38 -2.65
C LEU A 239 29.61 -14.53 -1.82
N ARG A 240 28.33 -14.41 -1.48
CA ARG A 240 27.53 -15.42 -0.77
C ARG A 240 26.47 -16.07 -1.64
N SER A 241 25.91 -15.33 -2.61
CA SER A 241 24.96 -15.87 -3.58
C SER A 241 25.38 -15.54 -5.01
N PHE A 242 25.40 -16.55 -5.87
CA PHE A 242 25.70 -16.42 -7.28
C PHE A 242 24.61 -17.06 -8.14
N HIS A 243 23.98 -16.26 -8.99
CA HIS A 243 22.96 -16.70 -9.94
C HIS A 243 23.36 -16.36 -11.37
N SER A 244 23.35 -17.35 -12.27
CA SER A 244 23.65 -17.16 -13.69
C SER A 244 22.60 -17.78 -14.59
N GLU A 245 21.99 -16.96 -15.44
CA GLU A 245 21.10 -17.38 -16.54
C GLU A 245 21.83 -17.56 -17.87
N ILE A 246 23.17 -17.49 -17.86
CA ILE A 246 24.02 -17.55 -19.06
C ILE A 246 25.01 -18.70 -18.91
N ARG A 247 25.37 -19.32 -20.04
CA ARG A 247 26.45 -20.31 -20.10
C ARG A 247 27.79 -19.65 -19.81
N LEU A 248 28.43 -20.12 -18.75
CA LEU A 248 29.65 -19.54 -18.21
C LEU A 248 30.92 -20.15 -18.82
N SER A 249 30.84 -21.34 -19.45
CA SER A 249 32.01 -22.11 -19.90
C SER A 249 32.92 -21.33 -20.85
N SER A 250 32.35 -20.68 -21.87
CA SER A 250 33.11 -19.86 -22.82
C SER A 250 33.67 -18.58 -22.21
N VAL A 251 32.94 -17.96 -21.28
CA VAL A 251 33.33 -16.68 -20.67
C VAL A 251 34.52 -16.89 -19.75
N PHE A 252 34.41 -17.87 -18.85
CA PHE A 252 35.49 -18.12 -17.92
C PHE A 252 36.72 -18.68 -18.61
N SER A 253 36.57 -19.55 -19.62
CA SER A 253 37.72 -19.99 -20.43
C SER A 253 38.51 -18.81 -21.00
N GLN A 254 37.82 -17.75 -21.47
CA GLN A 254 38.47 -16.54 -21.98
C GLN A 254 39.05 -15.65 -20.86
N LEU A 255 38.37 -15.54 -19.71
CA LEU A 255 38.89 -14.82 -18.54
C LEU A 255 40.20 -15.44 -18.03
N PHE A 256 40.26 -16.77 -17.92
CA PHE A 256 41.45 -17.51 -17.48
C PHE A 256 42.59 -17.50 -18.50
N GLN A 257 42.29 -17.38 -19.79
CA GLN A 257 43.31 -17.22 -20.84
C GLN A 257 43.86 -15.79 -20.91
N SER A 258 43.08 -14.79 -20.48
CA SER A 258 43.58 -13.43 -20.38
C SER A 258 44.53 -13.33 -19.18
N LYS A 259 45.76 -12.84 -19.39
CA LYS A 259 46.78 -12.55 -18.35
C LYS A 259 46.33 -11.58 -17.23
N ILE A 260 45.05 -11.22 -17.19
CA ILE A 260 44.41 -10.29 -16.26
C ILE A 260 44.12 -10.98 -14.91
N VAL A 261 44.12 -12.32 -14.89
CA VAL A 261 43.79 -13.16 -13.74
C VAL A 261 45.00 -14.02 -13.32
N GLU A 262 46.22 -13.48 -13.40
CA GLU A 262 47.44 -14.18 -12.98
C GLU A 262 47.54 -14.40 -11.45
N SER A 263 46.65 -13.79 -10.64
CA SER A 263 46.67 -13.89 -9.17
C SER A 263 45.55 -14.75 -8.56
N ILE A 264 44.68 -15.36 -9.37
CA ILE A 264 43.60 -16.22 -8.85
C ILE A 264 44.04 -17.68 -9.06
N GLU A 265 44.35 -18.37 -7.96
CA GLU A 265 44.62 -19.81 -7.98
C GLU A 265 43.52 -20.58 -8.75
N PRO A 266 43.84 -21.67 -9.46
CA PRO A 266 42.87 -22.52 -10.16
C PRO A 266 41.79 -23.16 -9.26
N SER A 267 41.91 -23.03 -7.93
CA SER A 267 40.86 -23.34 -6.97
C SER A 267 40.15 -22.06 -6.56
N PHE A 268 39.08 -21.74 -7.28
CA PHE A 268 38.17 -20.64 -6.96
C PHE A 268 37.53 -20.89 -5.58
N CYS A 269 38.19 -20.36 -4.54
CA CYS A 269 37.79 -20.29 -3.13
C CYS A 269 36.50 -19.53 -2.86
N LEU A 270 35.35 -19.94 -3.41
CA LEU A 270 34.08 -19.34 -3.01
C LEU A 270 33.74 -19.79 -1.56
N ASP A 271 32.96 -18.99 -0.82
CA ASP A 271 32.33 -19.36 0.47
C ASP A 271 30.83 -19.05 0.30
N LEU A 272 30.24 -19.65 -0.73
CA LEU A 272 28.86 -19.41 -1.15
C LEU A 272 27.90 -20.14 -0.22
N GLU A 273 26.79 -19.47 0.06
CA GLU A 273 25.61 -20.05 0.70
C GLU A 273 24.61 -20.54 -0.36
N GLU A 274 24.62 -19.91 -1.54
CA GLU A 274 23.71 -20.21 -2.65
C GLU A 274 24.41 -20.13 -4.02
N LEU A 275 24.26 -21.19 -4.81
CA LEU A 275 24.73 -21.28 -6.19
C LEU A 275 23.57 -21.68 -7.11
N ARG A 276 23.27 -20.85 -8.10
CA ARG A 276 22.23 -21.10 -9.12
C ARG A 276 22.79 -20.93 -10.53
N LEU A 277 22.73 -21.99 -11.33
CA LEU A 277 23.15 -22.02 -12.73
C LEU A 277 21.96 -22.49 -13.56
N SER A 278 21.35 -21.58 -14.31
CA SER A 278 20.15 -21.86 -15.12
C SER A 278 20.23 -21.23 -16.52
N PRO A 279 21.19 -21.65 -17.38
CA PRO A 279 21.27 -21.21 -18.77
C PRO A 279 20.03 -21.58 -19.59
N ASP A 280 19.71 -20.75 -20.59
CA ASP A 280 18.54 -20.93 -21.47
C ASP A 280 18.60 -22.24 -22.29
N ARG A 281 17.41 -22.78 -22.57
CA ARG A 281 17.14 -24.06 -23.23
C ARG A 281 17.33 -23.92 -24.74
N GLN A 282 18.57 -24.03 -25.23
CA GLN A 282 18.79 -24.29 -26.66
C GLN A 282 18.56 -25.77 -26.99
N PRO A 283 17.91 -26.10 -28.12
CA PRO A 283 17.44 -27.46 -28.47
C PRO A 283 18.54 -28.45 -28.87
N THR A 284 19.81 -28.11 -28.72
CA THR A 284 20.92 -29.02 -29.04
C THR A 284 21.58 -29.52 -27.77
N PRO A 285 21.65 -30.85 -27.54
CA PRO A 285 22.51 -31.38 -26.49
C PRO A 285 23.95 -30.93 -26.80
N PRO A 286 24.75 -30.57 -25.78
CA PRO A 286 26.14 -30.21 -26.00
C PRO A 286 26.86 -31.43 -26.61
N ARG A 287 27.18 -31.35 -27.90
CA ARG A 287 28.21 -32.21 -28.48
C ARG A 287 29.56 -31.59 -28.10
N ASP A 288 30.29 -32.36 -27.30
CA ASP A 288 31.70 -32.23 -26.97
C ASP A 288 32.17 -31.06 -26.08
N SER A 289 32.63 -31.45 -24.88
CA SER A 289 33.67 -30.81 -24.06
C SER A 289 33.30 -29.62 -23.14
N ASP A 290 32.23 -29.73 -22.35
CA ASP A 290 31.97 -28.81 -21.21
C ASP A 290 32.78 -29.13 -19.93
N SER A 291 33.85 -29.92 -20.05
CA SER A 291 34.73 -30.35 -18.94
C SER A 291 35.54 -29.24 -18.24
N LYS A 292 35.37 -27.96 -18.62
CA LYS A 292 36.15 -26.82 -18.10
C LYS A 292 35.46 -25.96 -17.04
N LEU A 293 34.14 -26.06 -16.83
CA LEU A 293 33.46 -25.42 -15.68
C LEU A 293 33.90 -26.02 -14.32
N THR A 294 34.46 -27.22 -14.40
CA THR A 294 34.83 -28.12 -13.31
C THR A 294 35.94 -27.59 -12.40
N HIS A 295 36.71 -26.60 -12.85
CA HIS A 295 37.79 -25.97 -12.07
C HIS A 295 37.35 -24.66 -11.38
N ILE A 296 36.20 -24.11 -11.77
CA ILE A 296 35.77 -22.75 -11.39
C ILE A 296 34.87 -22.76 -10.17
N PHE A 297 34.15 -23.85 -9.94
CA PHE A 297 33.23 -23.99 -8.82
C PHE A 297 33.61 -25.25 -8.04
N VAL A 298 34.89 -25.44 -7.71
CA VAL A 298 35.30 -26.48 -6.76
C VAL A 298 35.14 -25.87 -5.36
N PRO A 299 34.05 -26.16 -4.64
CA PRO A 299 33.81 -25.53 -3.35
C PRO A 299 34.82 -26.11 -2.36
N LYS A 300 35.54 -25.26 -1.64
CA LYS A 300 36.22 -25.67 -0.39
C LYS A 300 35.22 -25.74 0.79
N GLU A 301 33.92 -25.73 0.51
CA GLU A 301 32.92 -25.02 1.33
C GLU A 301 32.04 -25.94 2.18
N ARG A 302 32.06 -25.72 3.50
CA ARG A 302 31.11 -26.30 4.47
C ARG A 302 29.83 -25.47 4.63
N ARG A 303 29.56 -24.53 3.71
CA ARG A 303 28.49 -23.51 3.87
C ARG A 303 27.51 -23.42 2.73
N LEU A 304 27.68 -24.17 1.64
CA LEU A 304 26.70 -24.15 0.56
C LEU A 304 25.43 -24.86 1.02
N HIS A 305 24.33 -24.10 1.13
CA HIS A 305 23.03 -24.61 1.56
C HIS A 305 22.08 -24.81 0.38
N THR A 306 22.21 -24.00 -0.68
CA THR A 306 21.33 -24.07 -1.86
C THR A 306 22.14 -24.27 -3.13
N LEU A 307 21.85 -25.34 -3.85
CA LEU A 307 22.45 -25.67 -5.15
C LEU A 307 21.34 -25.86 -6.19
N VAL A 308 21.35 -25.02 -7.23
CA VAL A 308 20.44 -25.14 -8.38
C VAL A 308 21.27 -25.22 -9.66
N VAL A 309 21.08 -26.29 -10.43
CA VAL A 309 21.79 -26.54 -11.68
C VAL A 309 20.79 -27.01 -12.72
N GLU A 310 20.62 -26.23 -13.77
CA GLU A 310 19.72 -26.54 -14.88
C GLU A 310 20.53 -26.53 -16.18
N HIS A 311 20.30 -27.50 -17.07
CA HIS A 311 20.87 -27.54 -18.43
C HIS A 311 22.39 -27.30 -18.50
N THR A 312 23.14 -27.72 -17.47
CA THR A 312 24.58 -27.49 -17.32
C THR A 312 25.27 -28.79 -16.94
N GLU A 313 26.38 -29.10 -17.60
CA GLU A 313 27.24 -30.23 -17.23
C GLU A 313 28.22 -29.80 -16.13
N LEU A 314 28.25 -30.55 -15.02
CA LEU A 314 29.19 -30.36 -13.93
C LEU A 314 29.97 -31.65 -13.70
N SER A 315 31.28 -31.55 -13.46
CA SER A 315 32.07 -32.71 -13.01
C SER A 315 31.94 -32.84 -11.51
N TRP A 316 31.11 -33.77 -11.09
CA TRP A 316 30.76 -33.98 -9.68
C TRP A 316 31.91 -34.59 -8.85
N THR A 317 32.89 -35.24 -9.49
CA THR A 317 33.98 -35.98 -8.82
C THR A 317 34.78 -35.17 -7.80
N LYS A 318 35.05 -33.89 -8.08
CA LYS A 318 35.77 -32.98 -7.16
C LYS A 318 34.83 -32.13 -6.30
N MET A 319 33.57 -32.03 -6.70
CA MET A 319 32.56 -31.19 -6.06
C MET A 319 31.91 -31.92 -4.86
N ILE A 320 31.66 -33.23 -4.98
CA ILE A 320 31.00 -34.06 -3.95
C ILE A 320 31.77 -34.05 -2.62
N SER A 321 33.12 -34.10 -2.64
CA SER A 321 33.92 -34.18 -1.40
C SER A 321 33.79 -32.95 -0.49
N GLY A 322 33.31 -31.81 -1.02
CA GLY A 322 33.12 -30.57 -0.26
C GLY A 322 31.68 -30.31 0.17
N LEU A 323 30.68 -30.90 -0.50
CA LEU A 323 29.26 -30.59 -0.31
C LEU A 323 28.65 -31.43 0.80
N THR A 324 28.71 -30.94 2.05
CA THR A 324 28.18 -31.66 3.23
C THR A 324 27.16 -30.85 4.04
N SER A 325 26.69 -29.71 3.52
CA SER A 325 25.78 -28.78 4.23
C SER A 325 24.56 -28.34 3.40
N LEU A 326 24.26 -29.06 2.32
CA LEU A 326 23.15 -28.74 1.42
C LEU A 326 21.79 -28.97 2.11
N ARG A 327 20.92 -27.97 2.01
CA ARG A 327 19.51 -28.00 2.42
C ARG A 327 18.55 -28.03 1.24
N THR A 328 18.92 -27.42 0.11
CA THR A 328 18.11 -27.39 -1.11
C THR A 328 18.97 -27.76 -2.31
N VAL A 329 18.53 -28.78 -3.05
CA VAL A 329 19.19 -29.25 -4.28
C VAL A 329 18.15 -29.31 -5.40
N VAL A 330 18.42 -28.63 -6.51
CA VAL A 330 17.59 -28.65 -7.72
C VAL A 330 18.48 -28.97 -8.91
N LEU A 331 18.28 -30.13 -9.53
CA LEU A 331 19.03 -30.58 -10.71
C LEU A 331 18.07 -30.81 -11.86
N ARG A 332 18.24 -30.09 -12.97
CA ARG A 332 17.37 -30.22 -14.15
C ARG A 332 18.17 -30.45 -15.42
N TRP A 333 17.90 -31.55 -16.12
CA TRP A 333 18.54 -31.92 -17.39
C TRP A 333 20.08 -31.82 -17.33
N THR A 334 20.65 -32.30 -16.22
CA THR A 334 22.09 -32.29 -15.97
C THR A 334 22.68 -33.65 -16.24
N ASN A 335 23.82 -33.71 -16.94
CA ASN A 335 24.58 -34.94 -17.10
C ASN A 335 25.45 -35.14 -15.85
N ILE A 336 25.17 -36.17 -15.06
CA ILE A 336 25.97 -36.50 -13.85
C ILE A 336 26.82 -37.72 -14.19
N SER A 337 28.13 -37.57 -14.12
CA SER A 337 29.10 -38.65 -14.43
C SER A 337 29.14 -39.79 -13.39
N PHE A 338 28.51 -39.59 -12.23
CA PHE A 338 28.35 -40.54 -11.12
C PHE A 338 26.95 -40.40 -10.51
N THR A 339 26.56 -41.25 -9.57
CA THR A 339 25.17 -41.33 -9.10
C THR A 339 24.86 -40.27 -8.06
N ILE A 340 23.76 -39.51 -8.21
CA ILE A 340 23.22 -38.53 -7.24
C ILE A 340 23.21 -39.04 -5.77
N ILE A 341 23.16 -40.35 -5.62
CA ILE A 341 23.30 -41.12 -4.38
C ILE A 341 24.43 -40.61 -3.47
N ASP A 342 25.62 -40.31 -3.99
CA ASP A 342 26.75 -39.89 -3.15
C ASP A 342 26.54 -38.48 -2.57
N VAL A 343 25.89 -37.60 -3.32
CA VAL A 343 25.48 -36.28 -2.83
C VAL A 343 24.45 -36.43 -1.72
N LEU A 344 23.46 -37.33 -1.89
CA LEU A 344 22.42 -37.56 -0.89
C LEU A 344 23.02 -38.14 0.40
N ARG A 345 23.95 -39.10 0.31
CA ARG A 345 24.64 -39.66 1.48
C ARG A 345 25.45 -38.63 2.26
N ALA A 346 26.06 -37.67 1.56
CA ALA A 346 26.85 -36.62 2.20
C ALA A 346 26.00 -35.53 2.87
N ASN A 347 24.69 -35.45 2.57
CA ASN A 347 23.83 -34.34 2.98
C ASN A 347 22.53 -34.82 3.65
N GLN A 348 22.63 -35.29 4.90
CA GLN A 348 21.47 -35.76 5.67
C GLN A 348 20.51 -34.63 6.13
N GLN A 349 20.96 -33.38 6.12
CA GLN A 349 20.15 -32.19 6.45
C GLN A 349 19.36 -31.63 5.25
N LEU A 350 19.22 -32.41 4.17
CA LEU A 350 18.55 -31.97 2.97
C LEU A 350 17.04 -31.82 3.25
N VAL A 351 16.49 -30.65 2.93
CA VAL A 351 15.07 -30.31 3.15
C VAL A 351 14.27 -30.39 1.85
N ASN A 352 14.86 -29.91 0.75
CA ASN A 352 14.24 -29.87 -0.57
C ASN A 352 15.12 -30.55 -1.62
N LEU A 353 14.55 -31.50 -2.35
CA LEU A 353 15.19 -32.16 -3.48
C LEU A 353 14.28 -32.12 -4.72
N THR A 354 14.76 -31.48 -5.78
CA THR A 354 14.11 -31.50 -7.10
C THR A 354 15.07 -32.13 -8.11
N LEU A 355 14.63 -33.19 -8.77
CA LEU A 355 15.35 -33.87 -9.83
C LEU A 355 14.48 -33.88 -11.09
N GLU A 356 14.95 -33.25 -12.17
CA GLU A 356 14.30 -33.28 -13.48
C GLU A 356 15.27 -33.82 -14.54
N GLY A 357 14.86 -34.83 -15.31
CA GLY A 357 15.66 -35.33 -16.43
C GLY A 357 15.35 -36.78 -16.80
N ASP A 358 16.37 -37.46 -17.34
CA ASP A 358 16.27 -38.84 -17.79
C ASP A 358 16.81 -39.83 -16.74
N SER A 359 16.62 -41.13 -17.00
CA SER A 359 17.02 -42.22 -16.11
C SER A 359 18.52 -42.27 -15.75
N GLU A 360 19.40 -41.64 -16.53
CA GLU A 360 20.83 -41.54 -16.20
C GLU A 360 21.10 -40.72 -14.93
N LEU A 361 20.22 -39.77 -14.57
CA LEU A 361 20.37 -38.90 -13.40
C LEU A 361 20.28 -39.66 -12.06
N VAL A 362 19.43 -40.68 -12.03
CA VAL A 362 19.06 -41.50 -10.85
C VAL A 362 19.55 -42.92 -10.97
N LYS A 363 20.41 -43.19 -11.96
CA LYS A 363 20.99 -44.51 -12.19
C LYS A 363 21.62 -45.00 -10.90
N VAL A 364 21.30 -46.23 -10.51
CA VAL A 364 21.86 -46.86 -9.32
C VAL A 364 22.98 -47.80 -9.78
N PRO A 365 24.17 -47.80 -9.14
CA PRO A 365 25.21 -48.75 -9.48
C PRO A 365 24.70 -50.18 -9.23
N ASN A 366 24.96 -51.10 -10.15
CA ASN A 366 24.60 -52.52 -10.01
C ASN A 366 25.55 -53.20 -9.01
N SER A 367 25.44 -52.87 -7.73
CA SER A 367 26.11 -53.56 -6.63
C SER A 367 25.07 -54.09 -5.65
N PRO A 368 25.02 -55.41 -5.39
CA PRO A 368 24.08 -55.97 -4.44
C PRO A 368 24.40 -55.46 -3.01
N GLY A 369 23.38 -54.98 -2.29
CA GLY A 369 23.50 -54.59 -0.88
C GLY A 369 23.92 -53.14 -0.60
N LEU A 370 23.60 -52.18 -1.48
CA LEU A 370 23.80 -50.76 -1.18
C LEU A 370 23.03 -50.35 0.10
N PRO A 371 23.68 -49.66 1.06
CA PRO A 371 23.01 -49.21 2.27
C PRO A 371 21.95 -48.15 1.95
N HIS A 372 20.85 -48.17 2.72
CA HIS A 372 19.81 -47.14 2.66
C HIS A 372 20.38 -45.77 2.99
N ILE A 373 19.83 -44.74 2.36
CA ILE A 373 20.16 -43.33 2.54
C ILE A 373 19.08 -42.72 3.41
N GLU A 374 19.44 -42.34 4.62
CA GLU A 374 18.54 -41.66 5.56
C GLU A 374 18.55 -40.16 5.32
N LEU A 375 17.37 -39.59 5.01
CA LEU A 375 17.18 -38.16 4.85
C LEU A 375 16.10 -37.68 5.84
N PRO A 376 16.45 -37.51 7.12
CA PRO A 376 15.49 -37.24 8.20
C PRO A 376 14.80 -35.88 8.10
N GLU A 377 15.42 -34.88 7.46
CA GLU A 377 14.85 -33.52 7.33
C GLU A 377 14.17 -33.27 5.97
N LEU A 378 14.12 -34.26 5.07
CA LEU A 378 13.60 -34.06 3.72
C LEU A 378 12.07 -33.95 3.74
N THR A 379 11.58 -32.73 3.58
CA THR A 379 10.14 -32.41 3.58
C THR A 379 9.55 -32.37 2.17
N ARG A 380 10.36 -32.05 1.15
CA ARG A 380 9.91 -31.92 -0.24
C ARG A 380 10.79 -32.72 -1.20
N LEU A 381 10.13 -33.58 -1.98
CA LEU A 381 10.73 -34.37 -3.06
C LEU A 381 9.95 -34.16 -4.37
N GLU A 382 10.61 -33.63 -5.39
CA GLU A 382 10.05 -33.44 -6.73
C GLU A 382 10.86 -34.25 -7.75
N LEU A 383 10.22 -35.19 -8.45
CA LEU A 383 10.84 -36.06 -9.45
C LEU A 383 10.09 -35.89 -10.78
N ILE A 384 10.79 -35.38 -11.80
CA ILE A 384 10.21 -34.90 -13.05
C ILE A 384 10.96 -35.50 -14.26
N GLY A 385 10.24 -36.01 -15.24
CA GLY A 385 10.80 -36.54 -16.48
C GLY A 385 10.84 -38.07 -16.55
N PRO A 386 11.26 -38.61 -17.71
CA PRO A 386 11.19 -40.04 -18.01
C PRO A 386 12.29 -40.84 -17.27
N MET A 387 12.05 -41.07 -15.99
CA MET A 387 12.98 -41.73 -15.08
C MET A 387 12.48 -43.11 -14.65
N GLU A 388 13.38 -44.08 -14.59
CA GLU A 388 13.16 -45.35 -13.90
C GLU A 388 13.59 -45.21 -12.43
N LEU A 389 12.61 -45.12 -11.53
CA LEU A 389 12.83 -44.70 -10.14
C LEU A 389 12.82 -45.84 -9.13
N VAL A 390 12.35 -47.03 -9.50
CA VAL A 390 12.14 -48.15 -8.54
C VAL A 390 13.40 -48.43 -7.71
N ASN A 391 14.54 -48.63 -8.38
CA ASN A 391 15.80 -48.91 -7.68
C ASN A 391 16.28 -47.71 -6.85
N PHE A 392 16.14 -46.50 -7.38
CA PHE A 392 16.55 -45.28 -6.68
C PHE A 392 15.75 -45.06 -5.39
N ILE A 393 14.43 -45.16 -5.47
CA ILE A 393 13.51 -44.98 -4.36
C ILE A 393 13.68 -46.06 -3.30
N SER A 394 13.95 -47.32 -3.69
CA SER A 394 14.20 -48.42 -2.75
C SER A 394 15.40 -48.18 -1.83
N LEU A 395 16.32 -47.29 -2.20
CA LEU A 395 17.46 -46.91 -1.37
C LEU A 395 17.16 -45.77 -0.40
N LEU A 396 16.05 -45.04 -0.54
CA LEU A 396 15.78 -43.85 0.26
C LEU A 396 14.90 -44.16 1.47
N ASN A 397 15.26 -43.60 2.63
CA ASN A 397 14.39 -43.53 3.79
C ASN A 397 14.03 -42.07 4.09
N LEU A 398 12.74 -41.74 3.99
CA LEU A 398 12.21 -40.38 3.97
C LEU A 398 11.12 -40.18 5.06
N PRO A 399 11.49 -40.20 6.36
CA PRO A 399 10.51 -40.25 7.45
C PRO A 399 9.72 -38.94 7.65
N ALA A 400 10.24 -37.79 7.21
CA ALA A 400 9.62 -36.48 7.39
C ALA A 400 9.00 -35.89 6.10
N LEU A 401 8.75 -36.74 5.09
CA LEU A 401 8.30 -36.26 3.78
C LEU A 401 6.86 -35.73 3.84
N GLU A 402 6.69 -34.43 3.64
CA GLU A 402 5.38 -33.76 3.62
C GLU A 402 4.86 -33.54 2.19
N GLN A 403 5.76 -33.42 1.21
CA GLN A 403 5.43 -33.06 -0.17
C GLN A 403 6.13 -33.99 -1.17
N LEU A 404 5.35 -34.68 -2.00
CA LEU A 404 5.84 -35.54 -3.07
C LEU A 404 5.22 -35.13 -4.41
N GLU A 405 6.08 -34.79 -5.38
CA GLU A 405 5.69 -34.59 -6.78
C GLU A 405 6.35 -35.62 -7.68
N LEU A 406 5.52 -36.27 -8.49
CA LEU A 406 5.87 -37.27 -9.48
C LEU A 406 5.32 -36.81 -10.83
N SER A 407 6.17 -36.49 -11.80
CA SER A 407 5.73 -35.93 -13.08
C SER A 407 6.40 -36.59 -14.29
N GLY A 408 5.65 -37.23 -15.18
CA GLY A 408 6.17 -37.78 -16.44
C GLY A 408 7.13 -38.97 -16.30
N ILE A 409 6.96 -39.78 -15.25
CA ILE A 409 7.85 -40.89 -14.87
C ILE A 409 7.51 -42.16 -15.67
N LEU A 410 8.54 -42.97 -15.99
CA LEU A 410 8.39 -44.24 -16.71
C LEU A 410 7.88 -45.37 -15.79
N SER A 411 8.41 -45.45 -14.57
CA SER A 411 7.92 -46.36 -13.56
C SER A 411 6.48 -46.03 -13.16
N LYS A 412 5.66 -47.07 -12.89
CA LYS A 412 4.27 -46.87 -12.45
C LYS A 412 4.23 -46.25 -11.05
N ALA A 413 3.37 -45.26 -10.81
CA ALA A 413 3.39 -44.52 -9.55
C ALA A 413 3.13 -45.43 -8.32
N HIS A 414 2.27 -46.44 -8.43
CA HIS A 414 1.99 -47.37 -7.31
C HIS A 414 3.19 -48.24 -6.90
N THR A 415 4.10 -48.57 -7.83
CA THR A 415 5.30 -49.33 -7.47
C THR A 415 6.28 -48.49 -6.66
N ILE A 416 6.34 -47.17 -6.94
CA ILE A 416 7.12 -46.20 -6.15
C ILE A 416 6.63 -46.18 -4.69
N PHE A 417 5.30 -46.13 -4.48
CA PHE A 417 4.73 -46.15 -3.13
C PHE A 417 4.93 -47.49 -2.40
N ALA A 418 4.93 -48.61 -3.12
CA ALA A 418 5.25 -49.92 -2.53
C ALA A 418 6.67 -49.96 -1.94
N HIS A 419 7.59 -49.18 -2.47
CA HIS A 419 8.96 -49.02 -1.96
C HIS A 419 9.11 -47.87 -0.94
N LEU A 420 8.04 -47.15 -0.60
CA LEU A 420 8.00 -46.07 0.39
C LEU A 420 6.97 -46.34 1.50
N PRO A 421 7.02 -47.47 2.22
CA PRO A 421 5.99 -47.84 3.20
C PRO A 421 5.93 -46.90 4.43
N GLN A 422 7.00 -46.15 4.72
CA GLN A 422 7.08 -45.25 5.89
C GLN A 422 6.51 -43.83 5.64
N VAL A 423 6.38 -43.43 4.38
CA VAL A 423 5.97 -42.09 3.93
C VAL A 423 4.45 -41.76 4.10
N PRO A 424 3.49 -42.71 4.03
CA PRO A 424 2.07 -42.35 3.89
C PRO A 424 1.49 -41.50 5.03
N GLY A 425 2.00 -41.62 6.26
CA GLY A 425 1.40 -40.97 7.42
C GLY A 425 1.61 -39.45 7.51
N GLU A 426 2.74 -38.94 7.00
CA GLU A 426 3.14 -37.53 7.14
C GLU A 426 2.86 -36.68 5.90
N LEU A 427 2.51 -37.31 4.78
CA LEU A 427 2.34 -36.62 3.51
C LEU A 427 1.12 -35.69 3.50
N ARG A 428 1.36 -34.39 3.31
CA ARG A 428 0.33 -33.34 3.20
C ARG A 428 0.00 -32.97 1.77
N HIS A 429 0.96 -33.07 0.86
CA HIS A 429 0.76 -32.71 -0.54
C HIS A 429 1.26 -33.81 -1.47
N LEU A 430 0.35 -34.35 -2.28
CA LEU A 430 0.67 -35.37 -3.27
C LEU A 430 0.34 -34.87 -4.67
N HIS A 431 1.33 -34.88 -5.57
CA HIS A 431 1.18 -34.51 -6.97
C HIS A 431 1.64 -35.66 -7.88
N ILE A 432 0.73 -36.18 -8.69
CA ILE A 432 0.99 -37.20 -9.71
C ILE A 432 0.55 -36.61 -11.06
N ARG A 433 1.50 -36.28 -11.94
CA ARG A 433 1.23 -35.61 -13.21
C ARG A 433 1.75 -36.45 -14.36
N ASN A 434 0.90 -36.80 -15.31
CA ASN A 434 1.33 -37.55 -16.51
C ASN A 434 2.11 -38.85 -16.17
N CYS A 435 1.69 -39.56 -15.13
CA CYS A 435 2.27 -40.84 -14.71
C CYS A 435 1.24 -41.96 -14.85
N ASP A 436 1.68 -43.16 -15.23
CA ASP A 436 0.83 -44.35 -15.26
C ASP A 436 0.73 -44.99 -13.87
N PHE A 437 -0.45 -45.51 -13.51
CA PHE A 437 -0.65 -46.30 -12.29
C PHE A 437 -1.95 -47.11 -12.35
N ASP A 438 -1.97 -48.26 -11.68
CA ASP A 438 -3.19 -49.04 -11.47
C ASP A 438 -4.01 -48.42 -10.33
N THR A 439 -5.26 -48.08 -10.63
CA THR A 439 -6.18 -47.47 -9.68
C THR A 439 -6.43 -48.36 -8.46
N LYS A 440 -6.51 -49.68 -8.62
CA LYS A 440 -6.75 -50.60 -7.49
C LYS A 440 -5.58 -50.64 -6.52
N LEU A 441 -4.36 -50.47 -7.03
CA LEU A 441 -3.13 -50.53 -6.23
C LEU A 441 -2.79 -49.19 -5.56
N ILE A 442 -3.20 -48.05 -6.15
CA ILE A 442 -2.96 -46.73 -5.56
C ILE A 442 -4.01 -46.35 -4.50
N LEU A 443 -5.24 -46.88 -4.57
CA LEU A 443 -6.32 -46.56 -3.63
C LEU A 443 -5.94 -46.82 -2.16
N PRO A 444 -5.34 -47.97 -1.78
CA PRO A 444 -4.88 -48.22 -0.41
C PRO A 444 -3.85 -47.18 0.07
N VAL A 445 -2.95 -46.78 -0.83
CA VAL A 445 -1.93 -45.77 -0.53
C VAL A 445 -2.60 -44.43 -0.24
N ILE A 446 -3.50 -43.98 -1.12
CA ILE A 446 -4.22 -42.72 -0.94
C ILE A 446 -5.02 -42.76 0.36
N SER A 447 -5.74 -43.85 0.66
CA SER A 447 -6.53 -43.97 1.89
C SER A 447 -5.70 -43.91 3.18
N ALA A 448 -4.42 -44.27 3.13
CA ALA A 448 -3.52 -44.18 4.28
C ALA A 448 -3.06 -42.74 4.60
N LEU A 449 -3.28 -41.77 3.69
CA LEU A 449 -2.82 -40.38 3.81
C LEU A 449 -3.74 -39.52 4.68
N SER A 450 -3.78 -39.78 6.00
CA SER A 450 -4.68 -39.06 6.92
C SER A 450 -4.42 -37.55 7.03
N LYS A 451 -3.17 -37.11 6.83
CA LYS A 451 -2.76 -35.69 6.90
C LYS A 451 -2.85 -34.93 5.57
N LEU A 452 -3.40 -35.54 4.52
CA LEU A 452 -3.45 -34.96 3.18
C LEU A 452 -4.25 -33.65 3.14
N GLU A 453 -3.62 -32.57 2.69
CA GLU A 453 -4.19 -31.23 2.51
C GLU A 453 -4.44 -30.90 1.02
N SER A 454 -3.58 -31.42 0.12
CA SER A 454 -3.68 -31.19 -1.32
C SER A 454 -3.41 -32.46 -2.12
N LEU A 455 -4.30 -32.77 -3.07
CA LEU A 455 -4.16 -33.89 -4.00
C LEU A 455 -4.23 -33.41 -5.45
N THR A 456 -3.18 -33.67 -6.22
CA THR A 456 -3.13 -33.40 -7.66
C THR A 456 -2.92 -34.71 -8.42
N ILE A 457 -3.85 -35.05 -9.31
CA ILE A 457 -3.71 -36.16 -10.26
C ILE A 457 -4.10 -35.64 -11.64
N THR A 458 -3.14 -35.44 -12.54
CA THR A 458 -3.39 -34.87 -13.88
C THR A 458 -2.92 -35.77 -15.01
N HIS A 459 -3.55 -35.63 -16.18
CA HIS A 459 -3.24 -36.41 -17.39
C HIS A 459 -3.30 -37.93 -17.18
N HIS A 460 -4.19 -38.41 -16.31
CA HIS A 460 -4.38 -39.84 -16.06
C HIS A 460 -5.52 -40.40 -16.92
N GLY A 461 -5.24 -41.44 -17.70
CA GLY A 461 -6.21 -42.09 -18.59
C GLY A 461 -7.15 -43.11 -17.93
N GLY A 462 -6.87 -43.53 -16.69
CA GLY A 462 -7.66 -44.53 -15.96
C GLY A 462 -8.90 -43.97 -15.27
N ASP A 463 -9.53 -44.80 -14.41
CA ASP A 463 -10.79 -44.46 -13.75
C ASP A 463 -10.59 -43.56 -12.53
N ILE A 464 -10.31 -42.28 -12.80
CA ILE A 464 -10.17 -41.24 -11.79
C ILE A 464 -11.42 -41.08 -10.91
N ASN A 465 -12.61 -41.47 -11.37
CA ASN A 465 -13.86 -41.31 -10.59
C ASN A 465 -13.83 -42.19 -9.34
N THR A 466 -13.24 -43.39 -9.40
CA THR A 466 -13.11 -44.25 -8.22
C THR A 466 -12.26 -43.61 -7.11
N ILE A 467 -11.25 -42.82 -7.48
CA ILE A 467 -10.44 -42.04 -6.53
C ILE A 467 -11.28 -40.89 -5.95
N VAL A 468 -12.02 -40.17 -6.79
CA VAL A 468 -12.92 -39.09 -6.33
C VAL A 468 -14.04 -39.63 -5.42
N ASP A 469 -14.57 -40.80 -5.74
CA ASP A 469 -15.62 -41.47 -4.96
C ASP A 469 -15.06 -42.01 -3.63
N LEU A 470 -13.82 -42.50 -3.59
CA LEU A 470 -13.11 -42.82 -2.32
C LEU A 470 -13.05 -41.58 -1.40
N LEU A 471 -12.71 -40.41 -1.95
CA LEU A 471 -12.68 -39.16 -1.19
C LEU A 471 -14.06 -38.69 -0.69
N SER A 472 -15.13 -39.31 -1.21
CA SER A 472 -16.54 -38.98 -0.96
C SER A 472 -17.29 -40.04 -0.15
N ARG A 473 -16.62 -41.12 0.29
CA ARG A 473 -17.24 -42.24 0.99
C ARG A 473 -17.89 -41.82 2.31
N GLN A 474 -19.03 -42.43 2.61
CA GLN A 474 -19.78 -42.25 3.84
C GLN A 474 -19.91 -43.61 4.54
N ASP A 475 -19.77 -43.61 5.87
CA ASP A 475 -20.01 -44.75 6.75
C ASP A 475 -21.51 -45.14 6.76
N GLU A 476 -21.83 -46.30 7.33
CA GLU A 476 -23.21 -46.82 7.46
C GLU A 476 -24.16 -45.86 8.23
N THR A 477 -23.61 -44.90 8.97
CA THR A 477 -24.33 -43.84 9.70
C THR A 477 -24.54 -42.55 8.90
N GLY A 478 -24.07 -42.50 7.64
CA GLY A 478 -24.18 -41.32 6.76
C GLY A 478 -23.14 -40.22 7.03
N GLN A 479 -22.22 -40.42 7.99
CA GLN A 479 -21.08 -39.54 8.22
C GLN A 479 -19.96 -39.86 7.23
N LEU A 480 -19.17 -38.86 6.80
CA LEU A 480 -18.03 -39.10 5.92
C LEU A 480 -17.00 -39.98 6.67
N GLU A 481 -16.57 -41.09 6.06
CA GLU A 481 -15.40 -41.84 6.55
C GLU A 481 -14.25 -40.83 6.67
N SER A 482 -13.72 -40.60 7.88
CA SER A 482 -12.74 -39.54 8.18
C SER A 482 -11.34 -39.84 7.61
N LEU A 483 -11.25 -40.35 6.38
CA LEU A 483 -10.02 -40.75 5.71
C LEU A 483 -9.09 -39.55 5.47
N HIS A 484 -9.66 -38.39 5.08
CA HIS A 484 -8.89 -37.18 4.76
C HIS A 484 -9.51 -35.92 5.36
N PRO A 485 -9.50 -35.76 6.70
CA PRO A 485 -10.16 -34.65 7.37
C PRO A 485 -9.55 -33.28 7.02
N ARG A 486 -8.32 -33.22 6.50
CA ARG A 486 -7.59 -31.96 6.22
C ARG A 486 -7.56 -31.55 4.75
N LEU A 487 -8.14 -32.33 3.84
CA LEU A 487 -8.04 -32.07 2.40
C LEU A 487 -8.82 -30.79 2.01
N ARG A 488 -8.10 -29.79 1.49
CA ARG A 488 -8.63 -28.48 1.09
C ARG A 488 -8.54 -28.24 -0.41
N GLN A 489 -7.58 -28.87 -1.08
CA GLN A 489 -7.32 -28.63 -2.50
C GLN A 489 -7.29 -29.93 -3.29
N VAL A 490 -7.99 -29.92 -4.44
CA VAL A 490 -7.96 -31.01 -5.41
C VAL A 490 -7.70 -30.49 -6.82
N ASN A 491 -6.84 -31.17 -7.57
CA ASN A 491 -6.57 -30.85 -8.96
C ASN A 491 -6.62 -32.13 -9.80
N PHE A 492 -7.60 -32.20 -10.69
CA PHE A 492 -7.82 -33.33 -11.58
C PHE A 492 -7.76 -32.94 -13.07
N SER A 493 -7.02 -31.87 -13.38
CA SER A 493 -6.91 -31.33 -14.75
C SER A 493 -6.46 -32.37 -15.77
N HIS A 494 -6.96 -32.24 -16.99
CA HIS A 494 -6.66 -33.10 -18.13
C HIS A 494 -6.95 -34.59 -17.89
N SER A 495 -7.93 -34.90 -17.04
CA SER A 495 -8.39 -36.28 -16.80
C SER A 495 -9.61 -36.60 -17.67
N PRO A 496 -9.48 -37.38 -18.76
CA PRO A 496 -10.54 -37.61 -19.75
C PRO A 496 -11.78 -38.34 -19.20
N CYS A 497 -11.61 -39.12 -18.13
CA CYS A 497 -12.66 -39.95 -17.56
C CYS A 497 -13.46 -39.27 -16.44
N LEU A 498 -13.04 -38.09 -15.96
CA LEU A 498 -13.64 -37.42 -14.82
C LEU A 498 -15.05 -36.91 -15.13
N THR A 499 -16.03 -37.32 -14.33
CA THR A 499 -17.42 -36.89 -14.46
C THR A 499 -17.75 -35.76 -13.49
N GLY A 500 -18.64 -34.86 -13.92
CA GLY A 500 -19.12 -33.77 -13.07
C GLY A 500 -19.86 -34.26 -11.81
N GLY A 501 -20.58 -35.39 -11.90
CA GLY A 501 -21.35 -35.95 -10.79
C GLY A 501 -20.49 -36.37 -9.59
N SER A 502 -19.37 -37.03 -9.81
CA SER A 502 -18.45 -37.43 -8.74
C SER A 502 -17.80 -36.22 -8.05
N LEU A 503 -17.46 -35.16 -8.79
CA LEU A 503 -16.94 -33.91 -8.19
C LEU A 503 -17.98 -33.20 -7.32
N VAL A 504 -19.23 -33.11 -7.80
CA VAL A 504 -20.31 -32.51 -7.03
C VAL A 504 -20.58 -33.32 -5.77
N ARG A 505 -20.52 -34.66 -5.83
CA ARG A 505 -20.67 -35.54 -4.67
C ARG A 505 -19.57 -35.29 -3.63
N LEU A 506 -18.31 -35.21 -4.05
CA LEU A 506 -17.16 -34.90 -3.18
C LEU A 506 -17.33 -33.58 -2.43
N VAL A 507 -17.74 -32.52 -3.13
CA VAL A 507 -17.93 -31.22 -2.50
C VAL A 507 -19.14 -31.26 -1.56
N LYS A 508 -20.24 -31.90 -1.97
CA LYS A 508 -21.45 -32.00 -1.14
C LYS A 508 -21.23 -32.80 0.15
N SER A 509 -20.54 -33.94 0.09
CA SER A 509 -20.33 -34.80 1.27
C SER A 509 -19.50 -34.10 2.35
N ARG A 510 -18.50 -33.31 1.95
CA ARG A 510 -17.68 -32.50 2.86
C ARG A 510 -18.38 -31.24 3.38
N LEU A 511 -19.35 -30.69 2.65
CA LEU A 511 -20.15 -29.57 3.14
C LEU A 511 -21.18 -30.00 4.20
N ALA A 512 -21.67 -31.24 4.12
CA ALA A 512 -22.64 -31.77 5.06
C ALA A 512 -22.02 -32.11 6.43
N THR A 513 -20.70 -32.31 6.49
CA THR A 513 -19.99 -32.80 7.68
C THR A 513 -19.22 -31.67 8.35
N LYS A 514 -19.46 -31.40 9.64
CA LYS A 514 -18.79 -30.30 10.38
C LYS A 514 -17.32 -30.59 10.73
N ASP A 515 -16.96 -31.86 10.91
CA ASP A 515 -15.64 -32.26 11.42
C ASP A 515 -14.54 -32.40 10.34
N VAL A 516 -14.86 -32.06 9.08
CA VAL A 516 -13.96 -32.21 7.93
C VAL A 516 -13.70 -30.85 7.27
N ALA A 517 -12.45 -30.62 6.86
CA ALA A 517 -12.07 -29.41 6.14
C ALA A 517 -12.83 -29.27 4.81
N ARG A 518 -13.30 -28.05 4.56
CA ARG A 518 -13.97 -27.67 3.32
C ARG A 518 -12.98 -27.64 2.17
N ILE A 519 -13.43 -28.03 0.98
CA ILE A 519 -12.62 -27.89 -0.24
C ILE A 519 -12.64 -26.41 -0.67
N GLU A 520 -11.48 -25.77 -0.58
CA GLU A 520 -11.25 -24.37 -0.93
C GLU A 520 -10.91 -24.21 -2.43
N ALA A 521 -10.27 -25.21 -3.03
CA ALA A 521 -9.80 -25.14 -4.42
C ALA A 521 -10.03 -26.45 -5.20
N VAL A 522 -10.71 -26.33 -6.34
CA VAL A 522 -10.91 -27.42 -7.31
C VAL A 522 -10.40 -26.96 -8.68
N ILE A 523 -9.39 -27.64 -9.23
CA ILE A 523 -8.82 -27.36 -10.55
C ILE A 523 -9.15 -28.53 -11.49
N ILE A 524 -9.81 -28.24 -12.61
CA ILE A 524 -10.40 -29.22 -13.53
C ILE A 524 -10.23 -28.81 -15.01
N ASP A 525 -9.12 -28.16 -15.32
CA ASP A 525 -8.89 -27.61 -16.66
C ASP A 525 -8.68 -28.74 -17.68
N GLY A 526 -9.30 -28.64 -18.85
CA GLY A 526 -9.11 -29.61 -19.94
C GLY A 526 -9.76 -30.98 -19.72
N CYS A 527 -10.79 -31.10 -18.86
CA CYS A 527 -11.57 -32.33 -18.67
C CYS A 527 -12.81 -32.36 -19.58
N PRO A 528 -12.86 -33.21 -20.63
CA PRO A 528 -13.89 -33.18 -21.67
C PRO A 528 -15.28 -33.66 -21.24
N LYS A 529 -15.37 -34.52 -20.21
CA LYS A 529 -16.64 -35.10 -19.71
C LYS A 529 -17.29 -34.25 -18.61
N ILE A 530 -16.74 -33.07 -18.31
CA ILE A 530 -17.33 -32.15 -17.34
C ILE A 530 -18.25 -31.19 -18.08
N ASP A 531 -19.55 -31.30 -17.81
CA ASP A 531 -20.54 -30.36 -18.31
C ASP A 531 -20.23 -28.94 -17.84
N HIS A 532 -20.51 -27.95 -18.70
CA HIS A 532 -20.35 -26.53 -18.37
C HIS A 532 -21.14 -26.09 -17.11
N SER A 533 -22.14 -26.86 -16.69
CA SER A 533 -22.92 -26.62 -15.47
C SER A 533 -22.11 -26.79 -14.19
N VAL A 534 -21.11 -27.68 -14.14
CA VAL A 534 -20.37 -28.00 -12.91
C VAL A 534 -19.34 -26.95 -12.52
N PRO A 535 -18.49 -26.43 -13.43
CA PRO A 535 -17.62 -25.28 -13.12
C PRO A 535 -18.43 -24.03 -12.77
N VAL A 536 -19.63 -23.87 -13.33
CA VAL A 536 -20.55 -22.77 -12.99
C VAL A 536 -21.16 -22.99 -11.61
N TRP A 537 -21.59 -24.20 -11.28
CA TRP A 537 -22.06 -24.59 -9.94
C TRP A 537 -20.99 -24.26 -8.89
N LEU A 538 -19.73 -24.66 -9.11
CA LEU A 538 -18.60 -24.36 -8.23
C LEU A 538 -18.31 -22.86 -8.08
N LYS A 539 -18.54 -22.05 -9.13
CA LYS A 539 -18.23 -20.61 -9.16
C LYS A 539 -19.38 -19.68 -8.74
N SER A 540 -20.61 -20.18 -8.65
CA SER A 540 -21.83 -19.38 -8.48
C SER A 540 -22.20 -19.06 -7.01
N ARG A 541 -21.39 -19.49 -6.05
CA ARG A 541 -21.62 -19.32 -4.61
C ARG A 541 -21.28 -17.88 -4.19
N VAL A 542 -22.24 -17.15 -3.65
CA VAL A 542 -22.11 -15.74 -3.22
C VAL A 542 -22.45 -15.65 -1.73
N GLU A 543 -21.53 -15.12 -0.92
CA GLU A 543 -21.76 -14.85 0.50
C GLU A 543 -22.62 -13.59 0.67
N GLN A 544 -23.73 -13.70 1.42
CA GLN A 544 -24.59 -12.56 1.72
C GLN A 544 -24.12 -11.85 2.99
N LEU A 545 -23.45 -10.70 2.80
CA LEU A 545 -22.90 -9.88 3.89
C LEU A 545 -23.96 -9.34 4.88
N GLU A 546 -25.23 -9.28 4.49
CA GLU A 546 -26.34 -8.81 5.33
C GLU A 546 -26.94 -9.89 6.24
N TYR A 547 -26.70 -11.18 5.94
CA TYR A 547 -27.35 -12.31 6.61
C TYR A 547 -26.28 -13.31 7.08
N ASN A 548 -25.35 -12.86 7.93
CA ASN A 548 -24.29 -13.71 8.52
C ASN A 548 -23.50 -14.56 7.49
N ASN A 549 -23.27 -14.02 6.28
CA ASN A 549 -22.60 -14.70 5.17
C ASN A 549 -23.28 -15.99 4.70
N ILE A 550 -24.61 -16.12 4.91
CA ILE A 550 -25.39 -17.20 4.31
C ILE A 550 -25.24 -17.13 2.78
N GLU A 551 -25.02 -18.27 2.16
CA GLU A 551 -24.67 -18.32 0.75
C GLU A 551 -25.92 -18.36 -0.13
N GLY A 552 -25.92 -17.56 -1.20
CA GLY A 552 -26.93 -17.59 -2.26
C GLY A 552 -26.32 -17.90 -3.63
N MET A 553 -27.16 -18.34 -4.56
CA MET A 553 -26.78 -18.71 -5.91
C MET A 553 -27.42 -17.77 -6.93
N ILE A 554 -26.63 -17.23 -7.87
CA ILE A 554 -27.15 -16.46 -9.02
C ILE A 554 -27.15 -17.34 -10.26
N LEU A 555 -28.33 -17.59 -10.82
CA LEU A 555 -28.46 -18.30 -12.10
C LEU A 555 -27.90 -17.46 -13.26
N LEU A 556 -27.28 -18.09 -14.25
CA LEU A 556 -26.71 -17.39 -15.42
C LEU A 556 -27.74 -16.57 -16.21
N SER A 557 -28.98 -17.07 -16.28
CA SER A 557 -30.13 -16.38 -16.89
C SER A 557 -30.52 -15.11 -16.13
N GLU A 558 -30.12 -15.00 -14.87
CA GLU A 558 -30.45 -13.91 -13.95
C GLU A 558 -29.26 -12.98 -13.66
N LEU A 559 -28.15 -13.13 -14.41
CA LEU A 559 -26.95 -12.30 -14.24
C LEU A 559 -26.97 -10.98 -15.04
N SER A 560 -27.52 -11.00 -16.27
CA SER A 560 -27.50 -9.83 -17.17
C SER A 560 -28.72 -9.81 -18.10
N ARG A 561 -29.21 -8.62 -18.44
CA ARG A 561 -30.26 -8.42 -19.47
C ARG A 561 -29.71 -8.56 -20.90
N ARG A 562 -28.40 -8.35 -21.08
CA ARG A 562 -27.70 -8.43 -22.39
C ARG A 562 -26.97 -9.76 -22.53
N ARG A 563 -26.77 -10.21 -23.77
CA ARG A 563 -25.97 -11.42 -24.09
C ARG A 563 -24.59 -11.33 -23.46
N ILE A 564 -24.25 -12.34 -22.66
CA ILE A 564 -23.00 -12.38 -21.89
C ILE A 564 -21.85 -12.76 -22.83
N ARG A 565 -20.88 -11.84 -23.03
CA ARG A 565 -19.64 -12.13 -23.76
C ARG A 565 -18.54 -12.65 -22.84
N SER A 566 -18.48 -12.14 -21.61
CA SER A 566 -17.54 -12.58 -20.57
C SER A 566 -18.17 -12.31 -19.20
N ILE A 567 -18.17 -13.33 -18.34
CA ILE A 567 -18.71 -13.27 -16.99
C ILE A 567 -17.83 -12.40 -16.09
N GLN A 568 -16.50 -12.46 -16.25
CA GLN A 568 -15.51 -11.69 -15.48
C GLN A 568 -15.64 -10.17 -15.64
N LYS A 569 -16.29 -9.72 -16.74
CA LYS A 569 -16.60 -8.30 -16.95
C LYS A 569 -17.85 -7.84 -16.18
N LEU A 570 -18.76 -8.77 -15.87
CA LEU A 570 -20.04 -8.49 -15.21
C LEU A 570 -19.98 -8.68 -13.69
N ILE A 571 -19.16 -9.61 -13.23
CA ILE A 571 -18.93 -9.95 -11.81
C ILE A 571 -17.46 -10.29 -11.59
N ARG A 572 -16.91 -9.84 -10.46
CA ARG A 572 -15.52 -10.10 -10.04
C ARG A 572 -15.52 -10.65 -8.62
N VAL A 573 -14.68 -11.65 -8.38
CA VAL A 573 -14.49 -12.23 -7.04
C VAL A 573 -13.94 -11.14 -6.11
N GLY A 574 -14.52 -11.02 -4.92
CA GLY A 574 -14.13 -10.04 -3.90
C GLY A 574 -14.73 -8.64 -4.04
N ARG A 575 -15.64 -8.40 -5.00
CA ARG A 575 -16.38 -7.13 -5.12
C ARG A 575 -17.83 -7.30 -4.67
N ASN A 576 -18.29 -6.38 -3.81
CA ASN A 576 -19.68 -6.34 -3.37
C ASN A 576 -20.58 -5.81 -4.50
N GLU A 577 -21.70 -6.48 -4.72
CA GLU A 577 -22.67 -6.17 -5.78
C GLU A 577 -24.09 -6.30 -5.22
N VAL A 578 -24.99 -5.40 -5.62
CA VAL A 578 -26.40 -5.45 -5.21
C VAL A 578 -27.15 -6.49 -6.05
N VAL A 579 -27.91 -7.35 -5.39
CA VAL A 579 -28.72 -8.41 -6.00
C VAL A 579 -30.09 -8.52 -5.32
N VAL A 580 -31.09 -9.02 -6.05
CA VAL A 580 -32.44 -9.29 -5.52
C VAL A 580 -32.60 -10.77 -5.20
N VAL A 581 -33.22 -11.09 -4.07
CA VAL A 581 -33.62 -12.46 -3.71
C VAL A 581 -34.86 -12.85 -4.50
N LEU A 582 -34.80 -13.99 -5.20
CA LEU A 582 -35.91 -14.57 -5.96
C LEU A 582 -36.71 -15.56 -5.13
N ARG A 583 -36.02 -16.52 -4.51
CA ARG A 583 -36.62 -17.63 -3.78
C ARG A 583 -35.74 -18.03 -2.61
N VAL A 584 -36.36 -18.42 -1.51
CA VAL A 584 -35.70 -18.97 -0.32
C VAL A 584 -36.28 -20.35 -0.04
N ASP A 585 -35.43 -21.37 0.00
CA ASP A 585 -35.75 -22.73 0.46
C ASP A 585 -35.21 -22.91 1.88
N LYS A 586 -36.12 -22.84 2.86
CA LYS A 586 -35.77 -22.86 4.28
C LYS A 586 -35.31 -24.22 4.79
N GLU A 587 -35.73 -25.32 4.14
CA GLU A 587 -35.36 -26.68 4.56
C GLU A 587 -33.94 -27.02 4.13
N LYS A 588 -33.53 -26.53 2.97
CA LYS A 588 -32.20 -26.82 2.38
C LYS A 588 -31.20 -25.68 2.53
N GLY A 589 -31.64 -24.52 3.04
CA GLY A 589 -30.82 -23.32 3.18
C GLY A 589 -30.42 -22.68 1.84
N TYR A 590 -31.17 -22.92 0.76
CA TYR A 590 -30.85 -22.39 -0.56
C TYR A 590 -31.54 -21.05 -0.81
N ILE A 591 -30.79 -20.08 -1.37
CA ILE A 591 -31.31 -18.78 -1.76
C ILE A 591 -30.98 -18.53 -3.23
N ASP A 592 -32.01 -18.38 -4.07
CA ASP A 592 -31.86 -17.99 -5.47
C ASP A 592 -31.81 -16.47 -5.58
N LEU A 593 -30.84 -15.95 -6.32
CA LEU A 593 -30.53 -14.53 -6.46
C LEU A 593 -30.56 -14.08 -7.92
N SER A 594 -30.87 -12.80 -8.16
CA SER A 594 -30.87 -12.16 -9.48
C SER A 594 -30.23 -10.78 -9.44
N LYS A 595 -29.24 -10.58 -10.32
CA LYS A 595 -28.68 -9.25 -10.62
C LYS A 595 -29.43 -8.56 -11.75
N ARG A 596 -29.98 -9.34 -12.68
CA ARG A 596 -30.69 -8.87 -13.88
C ARG A 596 -31.90 -7.99 -13.55
N ARG A 597 -32.57 -8.28 -12.43
CA ARG A 597 -33.83 -7.65 -12.04
C ARG A 597 -33.65 -6.40 -11.16
N VAL A 598 -32.43 -6.07 -10.75
CA VAL A 598 -32.13 -4.87 -9.96
C VAL A 598 -32.28 -3.62 -10.84
N SER A 599 -33.05 -2.63 -10.39
CA SER A 599 -33.14 -1.32 -11.04
C SER A 599 -32.04 -0.37 -10.52
N PRO A 600 -31.59 0.64 -11.28
CA PRO A 600 -30.56 1.56 -10.81
C PRO A 600 -31.00 2.35 -9.56
N GLU A 601 -32.29 2.63 -9.41
CA GLU A 601 -32.84 3.27 -8.21
C GLU A 601 -32.74 2.34 -7.00
N ASP A 602 -33.02 1.06 -7.16
CA ASP A 602 -32.91 0.06 -6.08
C ASP A 602 -31.47 -0.15 -5.63
N ILE A 603 -30.48 0.03 -6.53
CA ILE A 603 -29.06 -0.01 -6.16
C ILE A 603 -28.78 1.08 -5.13
N THR A 604 -29.15 2.32 -5.43
CA THR A 604 -28.89 3.46 -4.52
C THR A 604 -29.60 3.29 -3.17
N LYS A 605 -30.87 2.86 -3.18
CA LYS A 605 -31.64 2.59 -1.96
C LYS A 605 -31.03 1.46 -1.12
N CYS A 606 -30.55 0.41 -1.77
CA CYS A 606 -29.89 -0.71 -1.10
C CYS A 606 -28.54 -0.30 -0.51
N GLU A 607 -27.72 0.45 -1.25
CA GLU A 607 -26.43 0.96 -0.76
C GLU A 607 -26.61 1.91 0.45
N GLU A 608 -27.61 2.79 0.42
CA GLU A 608 -27.96 3.64 1.56
C GLU A 608 -28.40 2.81 2.77
N ARG A 609 -29.30 1.84 2.56
CA ARG A 609 -29.78 0.94 3.61
C ARG A 609 -28.62 0.13 4.21
N PHE A 610 -27.75 -0.45 3.38
CA PHE A 610 -26.58 -1.20 3.81
C PHE A 610 -25.62 -0.32 4.60
N THR A 611 -25.42 0.94 4.19
CA THR A 611 -24.58 1.89 4.94
C THR A 611 -25.16 2.17 6.32
N LYS A 612 -26.47 2.42 6.42
CA LYS A 612 -27.17 2.56 7.72
C LYS A 612 -26.99 1.31 8.57
N SER A 613 -27.27 0.11 8.04
CA SER A 613 -27.10 -1.17 8.75
C SER A 613 -25.66 -1.40 9.20
N LYS A 614 -24.66 -1.07 8.37
CA LYS A 614 -23.23 -1.22 8.69
C LYS A 614 -22.82 -0.32 9.86
N THR A 615 -23.34 0.90 9.93
CA THR A 615 -23.08 1.79 11.07
C THR A 615 -23.69 1.26 12.36
N VAL A 616 -24.94 0.76 12.31
CA VAL A 616 -25.60 0.10 13.46
C VAL A 616 -24.79 -1.13 13.89
N ALA A 617 -24.35 -1.96 12.95
CA ALA A 617 -23.56 -3.15 13.24
C ALA A 617 -22.21 -2.82 13.88
N SER A 618 -21.56 -1.74 13.45
CA SER A 618 -20.34 -1.25 14.08
C SER A 618 -20.59 -0.73 15.50
N ILE A 619 -21.73 -0.10 15.76
CA ILE A 619 -22.11 0.37 17.11
C ILE A 619 -22.38 -0.84 18.01
N MET A 620 -23.23 -1.77 17.58
CA MET A 620 -23.61 -2.95 18.36
C MET A 620 -22.40 -3.85 18.67
N ARG A 621 -21.50 -4.06 17.69
CA ARG A 621 -20.26 -4.82 17.93
C ARG A 621 -19.35 -4.15 18.96
N HIS A 622 -19.29 -2.82 18.96
CA HIS A 622 -18.50 -2.08 19.95
C HIS A 622 -19.09 -2.15 21.37
N VAL A 623 -20.43 -2.20 21.46
CA VAL A 623 -21.13 -2.42 22.73
C VAL A 623 -20.88 -3.85 23.22
N ALA A 624 -21.08 -4.85 22.37
CA ALA A 624 -20.86 -6.27 22.68
C ALA A 624 -19.43 -6.56 23.19
N SER A 625 -18.41 -5.99 22.53
CA SER A 625 -17.01 -6.20 22.90
C SER A 625 -16.65 -5.60 24.27
N ARG A 626 -17.40 -4.59 24.73
CA ARG A 626 -17.14 -3.87 25.99
C ARG A 626 -17.91 -4.48 27.16
N THR A 627 -19.14 -4.92 26.92
CA THR A 627 -19.97 -5.60 27.92
C THR A 627 -19.41 -6.97 28.30
N GLY A 628 -18.63 -7.62 27.41
CA GLY A 628 -17.95 -8.88 27.71
C GLY A 628 -16.65 -8.79 28.53
N GLY A 629 -16.19 -7.58 28.89
CA GLY A 629 -14.87 -7.35 29.53
C GLY A 629 -14.89 -6.97 31.01
N VAL A 630 -16.04 -7.05 31.70
CA VAL A 630 -16.12 -6.75 33.13
C VAL A 630 -15.82 -8.03 33.94
N HIS A 631 -14.54 -8.28 34.25
CA HIS A 631 -14.22 -9.01 35.47
C HIS A 631 -14.44 -8.05 36.65
N PRO A 632 -15.28 -8.39 37.64
CA PRO A 632 -15.43 -7.56 38.83
C PRO A 632 -14.19 -7.73 39.70
N VAL A 633 -13.25 -6.78 39.60
CA VAL A 633 -12.25 -6.54 40.64
C VAL A 633 -12.89 -5.58 41.64
N ASN A 634 -13.54 -6.15 42.65
CA ASN A 634 -13.48 -5.79 44.07
C ASN A 634 -14.63 -6.49 44.81
N GLY A 635 -14.26 -7.20 45.86
CA GLY A 635 -15.10 -8.18 46.51
C GLY A 635 -16.19 -7.59 47.40
N GLU A 636 -17.19 -8.42 47.64
CA GLU A 636 -17.62 -8.79 48.98
C GLU A 636 -18.23 -10.20 48.90
N LYS A 637 -17.73 -11.08 49.76
CA LYS A 637 -18.27 -12.42 49.97
C LYS A 637 -19.59 -12.26 50.68
N GLU A 638 -20.64 -12.92 50.19
CA GLU A 638 -21.64 -13.53 51.06
C GLU A 638 -22.37 -14.65 50.31
N GLY A 639 -22.63 -15.72 51.05
CA GLY A 639 -22.84 -17.07 50.54
C GLY A 639 -24.24 -17.37 50.02
N GLY A 640 -24.31 -18.37 49.14
CA GLY A 640 -25.55 -18.98 48.69
C GLY A 640 -25.29 -19.96 47.56
N ASN A 641 -25.50 -21.25 47.82
CA ASN A 641 -25.48 -22.30 46.81
C ASN A 641 -26.57 -22.04 45.76
N ILE A 642 -26.18 -21.77 44.52
CA ILE A 642 -26.98 -22.07 43.33
C ILE A 642 -26.00 -22.61 42.28
N GLU A 643 -26.32 -23.79 41.76
CA GLU A 643 -25.68 -24.40 40.59
C GLU A 643 -25.88 -23.46 39.40
N GLU A 644 -24.82 -22.78 38.95
CA GLU A 644 -24.86 -22.00 37.71
C GLU A 644 -23.79 -22.52 36.75
N GLU A 645 -24.29 -23.15 35.68
CA GLU A 645 -23.56 -23.49 34.47
C GLU A 645 -22.92 -22.21 33.89
N GLU A 646 -21.62 -22.01 34.10
CA GLU A 646 -20.83 -21.05 33.32
C GLU A 646 -20.66 -21.59 31.89
N SER A 647 -21.70 -21.43 31.07
CA SER A 647 -21.58 -21.54 29.63
C SER A 647 -20.72 -20.37 29.13
N LEU A 648 -19.57 -20.69 28.56
CA LEU A 648 -18.71 -19.77 27.82
C LEU A 648 -19.50 -19.17 26.63
N GLU A 649 -20.32 -18.15 26.88
CA GLU A 649 -21.00 -17.41 25.82
C GLU A 649 -19.95 -16.76 24.92
N THR A 650 -19.97 -17.16 23.66
CA THR A 650 -19.10 -16.61 22.63
C THR A 650 -19.48 -15.15 22.34
N GLU A 651 -18.51 -14.34 21.88
CA GLU A 651 -18.75 -12.93 21.50
C GLU A 651 -19.88 -12.79 20.45
N GLU A 652 -20.08 -13.81 19.63
CA GLU A 652 -21.11 -13.88 18.60
C GLU A 652 -22.52 -14.06 19.18
N GLU A 653 -22.70 -14.94 20.18
CA GLU A 653 -23.98 -15.16 20.86
C GLU A 653 -24.43 -13.91 21.63
N ARG A 654 -23.49 -13.20 22.27
CA ARG A 654 -23.79 -11.92 22.94
C ARG A 654 -24.21 -10.83 21.97
N LEU A 655 -23.55 -10.77 20.82
CA LEU A 655 -23.92 -9.84 19.77
C LEU A 655 -25.34 -10.14 19.27
N GLU A 656 -25.66 -11.41 19.02
CA GLU A 656 -27.00 -11.84 18.60
C GLU A 656 -28.08 -11.46 19.62
N SER A 657 -27.83 -11.71 20.91
CA SER A 657 -28.72 -11.30 22.01
C SER A 657 -28.97 -9.78 22.06
N LEU A 658 -27.94 -8.96 21.79
CA LEU A 658 -28.10 -7.49 21.69
C LEU A 658 -28.93 -7.06 20.46
N TYR A 659 -28.85 -7.80 19.35
CA TYR A 659 -29.71 -7.54 18.19
C TYR A 659 -31.17 -7.90 18.46
N GLU A 660 -31.42 -9.03 19.11
CA GLU A 660 -32.75 -9.50 19.48
C GLU A 660 -33.44 -8.57 20.48
N SER A 661 -32.69 -8.10 21.49
CA SER A 661 -33.21 -7.26 22.56
C SER A 661 -33.39 -5.80 22.16
N ILE A 662 -32.51 -5.23 21.32
CA ILE A 662 -32.50 -3.78 21.03
C ILE A 662 -32.72 -3.50 19.53
N ALA A 663 -31.87 -4.00 18.64
CA ALA A 663 -31.85 -3.56 17.25
C ALA A 663 -33.12 -3.95 16.49
N TRP A 664 -33.54 -5.22 16.53
CA TRP A 664 -34.70 -5.69 15.77
C TRP A 664 -36.04 -5.12 16.26
N PRO A 665 -36.31 -5.01 17.58
CA PRO A 665 -37.51 -4.33 18.07
C PRO A 665 -37.59 -2.87 17.61
N LEU A 666 -36.49 -2.11 17.72
CA LEU A 666 -36.44 -0.71 17.27
C LEU A 666 -36.59 -0.60 15.75
N GLY A 667 -35.98 -1.51 14.99
CA GLY A 667 -36.13 -1.57 13.54
C GLY A 667 -37.57 -1.83 13.11
N LYS A 668 -38.31 -2.70 13.80
CA LYS A 668 -39.73 -2.96 13.50
C LYS A 668 -40.62 -1.74 13.76
N LYS A 669 -40.32 -0.96 14.80
CA LYS A 669 -41.13 0.21 15.19
C LYS A 669 -40.86 1.46 14.35
N TYR A 670 -39.58 1.79 14.15
CA TYR A 670 -39.15 3.03 13.48
C TYR A 670 -38.73 2.81 12.02
N GLY A 671 -38.96 1.61 11.47
CA GLY A 671 -38.59 1.20 10.11
C GLY A 671 -37.13 0.77 9.96
N HIS A 672 -36.19 1.46 10.61
CA HIS A 672 -34.78 1.06 10.65
C HIS A 672 -34.12 1.41 11.99
N PRO A 673 -33.26 0.54 12.57
CA PRO A 673 -32.64 0.80 13.89
C PRO A 673 -31.79 2.07 13.93
N TYR A 674 -31.15 2.40 12.81
CA TYR A 674 -30.39 3.65 12.64
C TYR A 674 -31.23 4.91 12.85
N ASP A 675 -32.48 4.91 12.38
CA ASP A 675 -33.35 6.08 12.48
C ASP A 675 -33.86 6.22 13.94
N ALA A 676 -34.10 5.09 14.63
CA ALA A 676 -34.34 5.08 16.08
C ALA A 676 -33.14 5.60 16.89
N PHE A 677 -31.91 5.21 16.52
CA PHE A 677 -30.70 5.71 17.19
C PHE A 677 -30.47 7.22 17.00
N LYS A 678 -30.93 7.78 15.87
CA LYS A 678 -30.92 9.23 15.68
C LYS A 678 -31.92 9.92 16.59
N LEU A 679 -33.14 9.39 16.70
CA LEU A 679 -34.15 9.93 17.62
C LEU A 679 -33.71 9.81 19.08
N ALA A 680 -32.97 8.76 19.43
CA ALA A 680 -32.42 8.56 20.76
C ALA A 680 -31.39 9.63 21.19
N LEU A 681 -30.87 10.45 20.25
CA LEU A 681 -30.03 11.61 20.61
C LEU A 681 -30.84 12.74 21.26
N THR A 682 -32.12 12.87 20.91
CA THR A 682 -33.00 13.93 21.43
C THR A 682 -33.97 13.41 22.49
N GLU A 683 -34.49 12.19 22.30
CA GLU A 683 -35.54 11.60 23.14
C GLU A 683 -35.17 10.16 23.55
N PRO A 684 -34.10 9.97 24.34
CA PRO A 684 -33.60 8.63 24.68
C PRO A 684 -34.61 7.80 25.48
N GLU A 685 -35.27 8.41 26.47
CA GLU A 685 -36.22 7.72 27.34
C GLU A 685 -37.41 7.17 26.55
N GLN A 686 -37.90 7.90 25.55
CA GLN A 686 -38.99 7.45 24.69
C GLN A 686 -38.57 6.26 23.82
N VAL A 687 -37.36 6.29 23.25
CA VAL A 687 -36.89 5.22 22.36
C VAL A 687 -36.60 3.91 23.11
N PHE A 688 -36.01 3.99 24.31
CA PHE A 688 -35.57 2.79 25.04
C PHE A 688 -36.60 2.23 26.05
N SER A 689 -37.57 3.03 26.51
CA SER A 689 -38.68 2.53 27.36
C SER A 689 -39.64 1.58 26.63
N ASP A 690 -39.68 1.69 25.29
CA ASP A 690 -40.54 0.91 24.41
C ASP A 690 -39.96 -0.48 24.05
N LEU A 691 -38.86 -0.90 24.67
CA LEU A 691 -38.23 -2.20 24.40
C LEU A 691 -39.01 -3.35 25.09
N PRO A 692 -39.26 -4.48 24.39
CA PRO A 692 -40.09 -5.57 24.90
C PRO A 692 -39.43 -6.40 26.01
N ASN A 693 -38.09 -6.40 26.08
CA ASN A 693 -37.33 -7.13 27.10
C ASN A 693 -36.45 -6.14 27.90
N PRO A 694 -36.33 -6.30 29.23
CA PRO A 694 -35.48 -5.44 30.05
C PRO A 694 -34.01 -5.70 29.72
N VAL A 695 -33.33 -4.68 29.20
CA VAL A 695 -31.89 -4.68 28.95
C VAL A 695 -31.19 -4.05 30.17
N PRO A 696 -30.01 -4.54 30.60
CA PRO A 696 -29.28 -3.94 31.71
C PRO A 696 -29.03 -2.44 31.48
N GLU A 697 -29.33 -1.63 32.49
CA GLU A 697 -29.23 -0.16 32.44
C GLU A 697 -27.81 0.31 32.08
N ALA A 698 -26.79 -0.40 32.56
CA ALA A 698 -25.39 -0.13 32.23
C ALA A 698 -25.10 -0.26 30.71
N THR A 699 -25.76 -1.21 30.04
CA THR A 699 -25.63 -1.43 28.59
C THR A 699 -26.33 -0.33 27.81
N ILE A 700 -27.50 0.12 28.26
CA ILE A 700 -28.24 1.24 27.64
C ILE A 700 -27.43 2.53 27.74
N GLN A 701 -26.88 2.85 28.92
CA GLN A 701 -26.05 4.05 29.10
C GLN A 701 -24.80 4.02 28.21
N PHE A 702 -24.14 2.87 28.09
CA PHE A 702 -22.98 2.73 27.21
C PHE A 702 -23.34 2.83 25.72
N LEU A 703 -24.47 2.24 25.33
CA LEU A 703 -25.01 2.35 23.98
C LEU A 703 -25.33 3.82 23.65
N GLN A 704 -26.00 4.55 24.54
CA GLN A 704 -26.30 5.98 24.39
C GLN A 704 -25.03 6.82 24.24
N ALA A 705 -24.01 6.59 25.08
CA ALA A 705 -22.72 7.28 24.97
C ALA A 705 -22.04 6.99 23.62
N THR A 706 -22.14 5.75 23.13
CA THR A 706 -21.58 5.35 21.83
C THR A 706 -22.34 5.97 20.66
N ILE A 707 -23.68 6.04 20.74
CA ILE A 707 -24.56 6.71 19.79
C ILE A 707 -24.24 8.20 19.73
N ALA A 708 -24.19 8.89 20.88
CA ALA A 708 -23.83 10.30 20.96
C ALA A 708 -22.44 10.57 20.35
N ARG A 709 -21.46 9.71 20.59
CA ARG A 709 -20.12 9.89 20.00
C ARG A 709 -20.09 9.71 18.48
N ARG A 710 -20.90 8.82 17.92
CA ARG A 710 -20.82 8.40 16.51
C ARG A 710 -21.87 9.00 15.59
N LEU A 711 -23.03 9.40 16.11
CA LEU A 711 -24.19 9.85 15.34
C LEU A 711 -24.55 11.32 15.57
N THR A 712 -23.93 12.00 16.55
CA THR A 712 -24.16 13.44 16.75
C THR A 712 -23.73 14.21 15.50
N PRO A 713 -24.66 14.93 14.85
CA PRO A 713 -24.29 15.79 13.72
C PRO A 713 -23.36 16.89 14.23
N GLN A 714 -22.26 17.12 13.52
CA GLN A 714 -21.41 18.26 13.85
C GLN A 714 -22.17 19.56 13.60
N PRO A 715 -22.08 20.56 14.50
CA PRO A 715 -22.77 21.82 14.32
C PRO A 715 -22.29 22.50 13.03
N ILE A 716 -23.24 22.80 12.14
CA ILE A 716 -22.97 23.49 10.88
C ILE A 716 -23.11 24.99 11.13
N LYS A 717 -22.09 25.76 10.78
CA LYS A 717 -22.12 27.22 10.93
C LYS A 717 -22.94 27.85 9.80
N LEU A 718 -23.90 28.70 10.16
CA LEU A 718 -24.70 29.49 9.23
C LEU A 718 -24.22 30.94 9.26
N ARG A 719 -24.10 31.58 8.09
CA ARG A 719 -23.67 32.98 7.96
C ARG A 719 -24.58 33.74 7.00
N ALA A 720 -24.82 35.01 7.32
CA ALA A 720 -25.42 36.00 6.44
C ALA A 720 -24.64 37.31 6.55
N ASP A 721 -24.57 38.06 5.45
CA ASP A 721 -23.89 39.35 5.41
C ASP A 721 -24.94 40.43 5.12
N ILE A 722 -25.04 41.41 6.02
CA ILE A 722 -25.96 42.54 5.93
C ILE A 722 -25.19 43.86 6.02
N GLU A 723 -25.62 44.85 5.26
CA GLU A 723 -25.11 46.22 5.28
C GLU A 723 -26.21 47.14 5.82
N LEU A 724 -25.87 47.95 6.82
CA LEU A 724 -26.77 48.83 7.53
C LEU A 724 -26.31 50.27 7.34
N THR A 725 -27.20 51.15 6.91
CA THR A 725 -26.91 52.58 6.72
C THR A 725 -27.97 53.42 7.43
N CYS A 726 -27.55 54.43 8.20
CA CYS A 726 -28.46 55.40 8.79
C CYS A 726 -27.78 56.78 8.82
N TYR A 727 -28.37 57.76 8.14
CA TYR A 727 -27.82 59.11 7.99
C TYR A 727 -28.40 60.12 8.98
N GLN A 728 -29.23 59.68 9.94
CA GLN A 728 -29.79 60.55 10.96
C GLN A 728 -28.73 60.93 12.03
N PRO A 729 -28.88 62.06 12.73
CA PRO A 729 -27.92 62.51 13.76
C PRO A 729 -27.68 61.48 14.89
N ALA A 730 -28.66 60.61 15.18
CA ALA A 730 -28.54 59.50 16.13
C ALA A 730 -28.37 58.12 15.46
N GLY A 731 -27.86 58.09 14.21
CA GLY A 731 -27.86 56.90 13.36
C GLY A 731 -27.05 55.72 13.92
N ILE A 732 -25.97 55.98 14.66
CA ILE A 732 -25.17 54.92 15.30
C ILE A 732 -25.99 54.19 16.38
N ASP A 733 -26.77 54.92 17.16
CA ASP A 733 -27.61 54.34 18.21
C ASP A 733 -28.80 53.57 17.61
N ALA A 734 -29.33 54.04 16.48
CA ALA A 734 -30.32 53.31 15.69
C ALA A 734 -29.76 51.97 15.18
N ILE A 735 -28.53 51.95 14.63
CA ILE A 735 -27.86 50.72 14.17
C ILE A 735 -27.62 49.75 15.33
N LYS A 736 -27.09 50.24 16.47
CA LYS A 736 -26.87 49.40 17.66
C LYS A 736 -28.18 48.81 18.20
N LYS A 737 -29.26 49.59 18.20
CA LYS A 737 -30.58 49.15 18.64
C LYS A 737 -31.16 48.08 17.71
N ALA A 738 -31.04 48.27 16.39
CA ALA A 738 -31.47 47.30 15.40
C ALA A 738 -30.70 45.97 15.53
N LEU A 739 -29.37 46.02 15.67
CA LEU A 739 -28.54 44.82 15.85
C LEU A 739 -28.87 44.06 17.15
N LYS A 740 -29.06 44.76 18.27
CA LYS A 740 -29.48 44.15 19.54
C LYS A 740 -30.87 43.51 19.46
N ALA A 741 -31.79 44.12 18.71
CA ALA A 741 -33.11 43.55 18.48
C ALA A 741 -33.04 42.23 17.67
N GLY A 742 -32.11 42.15 16.70
CA GLY A 742 -31.85 40.93 15.94
C GLY A 742 -31.14 39.81 16.74
N GLU A 743 -30.25 40.18 17.67
CA GLU A 743 -29.50 39.22 18.50
C GLU A 743 -30.42 38.30 19.33
N LEU A 744 -31.57 38.82 19.79
CA LEU A 744 -32.59 38.06 20.53
C LEU A 744 -33.17 36.88 19.74
N TYR A 745 -33.03 36.87 18.41
CA TYR A 745 -33.60 35.84 17.53
C TYR A 745 -32.54 34.96 16.86
N ALA A 746 -31.24 35.14 17.16
CA ALA A 746 -30.12 34.51 16.46
C ALA A 746 -29.89 33.00 16.76
N ALA A 747 -30.93 32.25 17.13
CA ALA A 747 -30.90 30.79 17.29
C ALA A 747 -31.38 30.04 16.02
N VAL A 748 -31.34 28.70 16.10
CA VAL A 748 -31.32 27.72 14.98
C VAL A 748 -32.39 27.87 13.89
N GLU A 749 -33.54 28.51 14.15
CA GLU A 749 -34.62 28.65 13.15
C GLU A 749 -34.77 30.04 12.51
N ARG A 750 -33.94 31.04 12.84
CA ARG A 750 -34.38 32.44 12.65
C ARG A 750 -33.32 33.43 12.17
N LEU A 751 -32.24 33.02 11.51
CA LEU A 751 -31.30 34.02 10.94
C LEU A 751 -31.98 34.93 9.90
N GLU A 752 -32.92 34.41 9.10
CA GLU A 752 -33.76 35.23 8.21
C GLU A 752 -34.67 36.18 9.00
N ARG A 753 -35.32 35.67 10.05
CA ARG A 753 -36.21 36.48 10.89
C ARG A 753 -35.47 37.53 11.71
N ALA A 754 -34.23 37.27 12.10
CA ALA A 754 -33.35 38.26 12.72
C ALA A 754 -33.07 39.41 11.74
N ILE A 755 -32.81 39.10 10.47
CA ILE A 755 -32.61 40.12 9.42
C ILE A 755 -33.88 40.96 9.22
N GLU A 756 -35.07 40.33 9.19
CA GLU A 756 -36.36 41.05 9.09
C GLU A 756 -36.60 42.00 10.28
N VAL A 757 -36.29 41.56 11.50
CA VAL A 757 -36.41 42.40 12.71
C VAL A 757 -35.41 43.56 12.68
N ILE A 758 -34.17 43.31 12.25
CA ILE A 758 -33.16 44.35 12.09
C ILE A 758 -33.64 45.37 11.02
N GLN A 759 -34.20 44.89 9.91
CA GLN A 759 -34.70 45.74 8.83
C GLN A 759 -35.86 46.63 9.29
N SER A 760 -36.89 46.07 9.92
CA SER A 760 -38.01 46.87 10.45
C SER A 760 -37.56 47.90 11.48
N THR A 761 -36.66 47.53 12.39
CA THR A 761 -36.17 48.43 13.45
C THR A 761 -35.32 49.57 12.88
N ILE A 762 -34.54 49.33 11.82
CA ILE A 762 -33.71 50.38 11.21
C ILE A 762 -34.53 51.32 10.32
N GLU A 763 -35.54 50.79 9.61
CA GLU A 763 -36.45 51.58 8.78
C GLU A 763 -37.31 52.54 9.63
N GLU A 764 -37.78 52.10 10.81
CA GLU A 764 -38.49 52.97 11.78
C GLU A 764 -37.63 54.15 12.26
N GLN A 765 -36.30 54.00 12.26
CA GLN A 765 -35.33 55.03 12.63
C GLN A 765 -34.75 55.76 11.40
N GLY A 766 -35.38 55.61 10.22
CA GLY A 766 -34.99 56.29 8.98
C GLY A 766 -33.65 55.85 8.40
N GLY A 767 -33.22 54.61 8.66
CA GLY A 767 -32.10 53.96 7.98
C GLY A 767 -32.56 52.87 6.99
N GLU A 768 -31.60 52.23 6.33
CA GLU A 768 -31.81 51.21 5.30
C GLU A 768 -30.93 49.98 5.59
N LEU A 769 -31.42 48.79 5.21
CA LEU A 769 -30.68 47.53 5.29
C LEU A 769 -30.61 46.88 3.90
N VAL A 770 -29.39 46.49 3.49
CA VAL A 770 -29.15 45.73 2.26
C VAL A 770 -28.54 44.37 2.61
N VAL A 771 -29.20 43.28 2.23
CA VAL A 771 -28.67 41.91 2.42
C VAL A 771 -27.68 41.60 1.31
N LYS A 772 -26.38 41.60 1.60
CA LYS A 772 -25.31 41.22 0.64
C LYS A 772 -25.24 39.72 0.41
N MET A 773 -25.45 38.93 1.47
CA MET A 773 -25.46 37.47 1.39
C MET A 773 -26.58 36.93 2.29
N LYS A 774 -27.53 36.21 1.67
CA LYS A 774 -28.58 35.50 2.41
C LYS A 774 -27.99 34.39 3.29
N PRO A 775 -28.65 34.01 4.40
CA PRO A 775 -28.24 32.89 5.25
C PRO A 775 -27.83 31.65 4.46
N LYS A 776 -26.58 31.22 4.62
CA LYS A 776 -26.03 30.02 3.97
C LYS A 776 -25.14 29.24 4.94
N ALA A 777 -25.09 27.92 4.78
CA ALA A 777 -24.11 27.07 5.46
C ALA A 777 -22.70 27.32 4.91
N VAL A 778 -21.75 27.54 5.82
CA VAL A 778 -20.39 28.00 5.50
C VAL A 778 -19.36 27.00 5.98
N SER A 779 -18.29 26.82 5.21
CA SER A 779 -17.18 25.91 5.54
C SER A 779 -16.14 26.60 6.43
N ASP A 780 -15.32 25.81 7.14
CA ASP A 780 -14.23 26.34 7.99
C ASP A 780 -13.23 27.21 7.21
N THR A 781 -13.06 26.95 5.91
CA THR A 781 -12.23 27.75 4.99
C THR A 781 -12.78 29.15 4.77
N ASP A 782 -14.09 29.27 4.52
CA ASP A 782 -14.73 30.55 4.25
C ASP A 782 -14.75 31.47 5.50
N GLU A 783 -14.71 30.89 6.69
CA GLU A 783 -14.63 31.60 7.98
C GLU A 783 -13.23 32.17 8.23
N GLN A 784 -12.18 31.42 7.89
CA GLN A 784 -10.79 31.90 7.97
C GLN A 784 -10.55 33.08 7.05
N ASP A 785 -11.13 33.04 5.85
CA ASP A 785 -11.04 34.13 4.88
C ASP A 785 -11.74 35.40 5.40
N LEU A 786 -12.90 35.26 6.04
CA LEU A 786 -13.59 36.40 6.66
C LEU A 786 -12.84 36.98 7.85
N ALA A 787 -12.34 36.12 8.74
CA ALA A 787 -11.60 36.57 9.92
C ALA A 787 -10.38 37.42 9.51
N GLN A 788 -9.71 37.05 8.41
CA GLN A 788 -8.63 37.84 7.84
C GLN A 788 -9.12 39.18 7.27
N LEU A 789 -10.27 39.19 6.57
CA LEU A 789 -10.87 40.43 6.08
C LEU A 789 -11.28 41.38 7.21
N MET A 790 -11.89 40.87 8.28
CA MET A 790 -12.30 41.68 9.44
C MET A 790 -11.10 42.20 10.23
N ALA A 791 -10.05 41.38 10.42
CA ALA A 791 -8.82 41.82 11.07
C ALA A 791 -8.13 42.93 10.28
N LYS A 792 -8.15 42.83 8.94
CA LYS A 792 -7.61 43.87 8.06
C LYS A 792 -8.43 45.17 8.14
N ALA A 793 -9.75 45.08 8.08
CA ALA A 793 -10.62 46.25 8.21
C ALA A 793 -10.51 46.91 9.60
N GLY A 794 -10.33 46.12 10.66
CA GLY A 794 -10.11 46.62 12.02
C GLY A 794 -8.80 47.39 12.17
N GLN A 795 -7.71 46.94 11.51
CA GLN A 795 -6.45 47.67 11.46
C GLN A 795 -6.59 49.00 10.70
N GLU A 796 -7.29 48.98 9.57
CA GLU A 796 -7.54 50.18 8.75
C GLU A 796 -8.37 51.24 9.51
N ASN A 797 -9.30 50.82 10.38
CA ASN A 797 -10.11 51.74 11.20
C ASN A 797 -9.42 52.22 12.50
N ALA A 798 -8.44 51.48 13.03
CA ALA A 798 -7.73 51.86 14.26
C ALA A 798 -6.69 52.96 14.04
N GLU A 799 -6.26 53.20 12.80
CA GLU A 799 -5.20 54.15 12.45
C GLU A 799 -5.70 55.60 12.22
N VAL A 800 -6.96 55.90 12.54
CA VAL A 800 -7.51 57.27 12.43
C VAL A 800 -8.00 57.77 13.81
N SER A 801 -7.07 58.20 14.67
CA SER A 801 -7.33 59.26 15.65
C SER A 801 -6.56 60.51 15.22
N GLY A 802 -7.25 61.39 14.49
CA GLY A 802 -6.81 62.76 14.30
C GLY A 802 -7.43 63.62 15.41
N ASP A 803 -6.58 64.48 15.98
CA ASP A 803 -6.87 65.58 16.91
C ASP A 803 -6.81 65.24 18.41
N ASP A 804 -5.62 65.45 18.99
CA ASP A 804 -5.49 66.30 20.18
C ASP A 804 -4.69 67.54 19.74
N ASP A 805 -5.29 68.70 19.99
CA ASP A 805 -4.95 70.03 19.49
C ASP A 805 -3.61 70.58 20.01
N ASP A 806 -2.77 71.12 19.11
CA ASP A 806 -1.70 72.07 19.43
C ASP A 806 -2.25 73.50 19.24
N GLU A 807 -2.88 74.08 20.27
CA GLU A 807 -3.07 75.52 20.41
C GLU A 807 -2.44 76.02 21.72
N GLU A 808 -1.73 77.16 21.61
CA GLU A 808 -1.08 77.98 22.67
C GLU A 808 0.26 77.42 23.24
N GLU A 809 1.37 78.14 23.31
CA GLU A 809 1.59 79.56 23.60
C GLU A 809 2.80 80.11 22.84
N GLY A 810 2.71 81.36 22.39
CA GLY A 810 3.88 82.18 22.12
C GLY A 810 4.43 82.80 23.40
N LEU A 811 5.76 82.73 23.57
CA LEU A 811 6.63 83.78 24.11
C LEU A 811 8.09 83.47 23.80
#